data_AF-A0A152A601-F1
#
_entry.id   AF-A0A152A601-F1
#
_cell.length_a   1.000
_cell.length_b   1.000
_cell.length_c   1.000
_cell.angle_alpha   90.00
_cell.angle_beta   90.00
_cell.angle_gamma   90.00
#
_symmetry.space_group_name_H-M   'P 1'
#
loop_
_entity.id
_entity.type
_entity.pdbx_description
1 polymer ?
#
loop_
_entity_poly.entity_id
_entity_poly.type
_entity_poly.pdbx_seq_one_letter_code
_entity_poly.pdbx_strand_id
1 'polypeptide(L)'
;MDYKNSGYADEVNLYTTEPQTQNYRYTFNDDISESSSLGSVSSYNPNVVVYSETSGNNLYFGAEVSNVYGSNEQITTIQEEKAWGDNLAVSTLKNIEDYDISREILHWNEEFQKILDEEETPERHQKLSTIANDFVYCADIFGKIIISELHLPLENKTIKPLDLGGVAGGQKFRCQDIIFKFAADTEVTPGLWMYGGCNQADSFAQKSTNHELNGLNHVMDVYGMKGGLIRFPLMAIIDYRGYRLLALSQLPINKSTIVYGSCDGGKTVHSSVPEINKEMERIAGILNLRGHVVGLPKSFIYGPGDIEVHKGTDGRYYMLDFARMFPPEYPLIFNNKAGQKIGREIFYNMLRPELVKSYPQALSSDGFSGWQTSLFEDDLNRDITKATDYLHGKVIPNLVHNLNLTPEEDYSPAPHKAHEVVKNLNIIHHTGVNFRYLGVICRDIKVPCVKEILITEIIARVWKRITRSRLRKLMDITRRPSEDPYKLIIADIFKVLLDPTQPNQDRFWSESSPGNLKYIAMEIFPRCLNDEEKKPNIDLRKLIDIKLLVIRYIQMMNIRINLSTFNQFLHTPDSRPFVQIGVSDIDEVGSTIKYPYVIDFSCGSQFMKETRAIVDNPHKEIDILEADRSADDAKLKFSEAIIKLPSAFQIHLQFFRSLYFKSTVIKAPNEPFRILNVLLTLVSVSRAELQQTTDIQSLVGLYHLKLACSHLFFSDRPSIETFEKELDLAREAFENALSKDPTCIDDLIINSIPTKHVYPPNLLSIAPIDPHERLVEYKKRKLYELLTLIYLLERVESQSVLHTVFQRFISQIQQIDNFEISEEFASINADNSLLHSFFGRLKNLKILHLNPINMDHVISNHIANMSKLQYLYLTGVNFLPLANKSNTFFKSLLGNCKLVQLSINDCELDENTFKWCFEHLNSLVSFELVNCQLPDVVLLQISKNLSNIKKLVLKQSKEFTDSTICQLLINLKSRLEILNLNDCFNLTDKIVSVLIDNHPKLKYLSLALPLLSEESKSKLTASYKHIHLLFAKPKTISFSKSNSFSSFNNLTHQEYVLTYKSLRS
;
A
#
# COMPACT_ATOMS: atom_id res chain seq x y z
N MET A 1 -58.89 -6.94 -15.10
CA MET A 1 -59.67 -5.75 -15.44
C MET A 1 -58.81 -4.55 -15.09
N ASP A 2 -58.41 -3.84 -16.16
CA ASP A 2 -57.73 -2.53 -16.36
C ASP A 2 -57.13 -1.79 -15.14
N TYR A 3 -55.89 -1.26 -15.17
CA TYR A 3 -55.32 -0.19 -16.02
C TYR A 3 -53.78 -0.18 -15.75
N LYS A 4 -52.86 -0.33 -16.72
CA LYS A 4 -52.31 0.59 -17.75
C LYS A 4 -51.20 1.57 -17.29
N ASN A 5 -50.06 1.47 -18.00
CA ASN A 5 -48.95 2.41 -18.27
C ASN A 5 -47.97 2.71 -17.11
N SER A 6 -46.65 2.83 -17.27
CA SER A 6 -45.69 3.10 -18.36
C SER A 6 -44.28 2.67 -17.85
N GLY A 7 -43.20 2.36 -18.57
CA GLY A 7 -42.76 2.52 -19.96
C GLY A 7 -41.21 2.56 -19.93
N TYR A 8 -40.58 1.59 -20.61
CA TYR A 8 -39.22 1.49 -21.18
C TYR A 8 -38.03 2.34 -20.65
N ALA A 9 -36.94 1.63 -20.33
CA ALA A 9 -35.56 2.11 -20.43
C ALA A 9 -34.78 1.10 -21.31
N ASP A 10 -34.19 1.60 -22.39
CA ASP A 10 -33.44 0.84 -23.38
C ASP A 10 -32.04 0.46 -22.88
N GLU A 11 -31.68 -0.81 -23.07
CA GLU A 11 -30.34 -1.38 -22.86
C GLU A 11 -29.43 -1.03 -24.04
N VAL A 12 -28.27 -0.41 -23.76
CA VAL A 12 -27.19 -0.25 -24.74
C VAL A 12 -26.13 -1.32 -24.49
N ASN A 13 -26.15 -2.36 -25.33
CA ASN A 13 -25.09 -3.36 -25.47
C ASN A 13 -23.89 -2.75 -26.23
N LEU A 14 -22.69 -2.83 -25.66
CA LEU A 14 -21.43 -2.52 -26.35
C LEU A 14 -20.40 -3.64 -26.11
N TYR A 15 -19.75 -4.04 -27.22
CA TYR A 15 -18.57 -4.90 -27.38
C TYR A 15 -18.79 -6.40 -27.64
N THR A 16 -18.95 -6.74 -28.92
CA THR A 16 -18.51 -8.01 -29.53
C THR A 16 -17.46 -7.73 -30.59
N THR A 17 -16.22 -8.19 -30.40
CA THR A 17 -15.25 -8.38 -31.49
C THR A 17 -14.46 -9.66 -31.22
N GLU A 18 -14.68 -10.68 -32.06
CA GLU A 18 -13.95 -11.96 -32.08
C GLU A 18 -12.46 -11.76 -32.41
N PRO A 19 -11.53 -12.51 -31.78
CA PRO A 19 -10.17 -12.65 -32.28
C PRO A 19 -10.03 -13.90 -33.14
N GLN A 20 -9.62 -13.71 -34.40
CA GLN A 20 -9.19 -14.79 -35.28
C GLN A 20 -7.88 -15.41 -34.80
N THR A 21 -7.88 -16.74 -34.75
CA THR A 21 -6.73 -17.61 -34.44
C THR A 21 -5.63 -17.52 -35.51
N GLN A 22 -4.41 -17.16 -35.11
CA GLN A 22 -3.21 -17.43 -35.90
C GLN A 22 -2.25 -18.33 -35.11
N ASN A 23 -2.11 -19.57 -35.61
CA ASN A 23 -1.17 -20.58 -35.15
C ASN A 23 0.26 -20.20 -35.57
N TYR A 24 1.17 -20.03 -34.60
CA TYR A 24 2.60 -19.99 -34.87
C TYR A 24 3.31 -21.14 -34.14
N ARG A 25 3.76 -22.13 -34.95
CA ARG A 25 4.64 -23.23 -34.55
C ARG A 25 6.04 -22.68 -34.28
N TYR A 26 6.61 -22.95 -33.11
CA TYR A 26 8.04 -22.80 -32.86
C TYR A 26 8.71 -24.18 -32.87
N THR A 27 9.67 -24.31 -33.78
CA THR A 27 10.60 -25.43 -33.93
C THR A 27 11.66 -25.40 -32.83
N PHE A 28 11.84 -26.53 -32.14
CA PHE A 28 12.94 -26.80 -31.23
C PHE A 28 14.24 -26.98 -32.04
N ASN A 29 15.31 -26.30 -31.64
CA ASN A 29 16.66 -26.77 -31.89
C ASN A 29 17.25 -27.16 -30.54
N ASP A 30 17.35 -28.47 -30.34
CA ASP A 30 18.22 -29.13 -29.39
C ASP A 30 19.67 -28.84 -29.75
N ASP A 31 20.47 -28.50 -28.73
CA ASP A 31 21.87 -28.90 -28.55
C ASP A 31 22.52 -27.90 -27.59
N ILE A 32 22.87 -28.35 -26.38
CA ILE A 32 24.23 -28.30 -25.84
C ILE A 32 24.25 -29.02 -24.49
N SER A 33 25.24 -29.90 -24.42
CA SER A 33 25.56 -30.98 -23.49
C SER A 33 25.81 -30.59 -22.03
N GLU A 34 25.43 -31.54 -21.17
CA GLU A 34 25.85 -31.73 -19.79
C GLU A 34 27.38 -31.68 -19.60
N SER A 35 27.83 -31.09 -18.50
CA SER A 35 28.92 -31.66 -17.71
C SER A 35 28.77 -31.31 -16.23
N SER A 36 28.74 -32.36 -15.42
CA SER A 36 28.64 -32.40 -13.98
C SER A 36 30.01 -32.23 -13.32
N SER A 37 30.06 -31.60 -12.15
CA SER A 37 31.05 -31.97 -11.14
C SER A 37 30.55 -31.64 -9.72
N LEU A 38 30.56 -32.69 -8.89
CA LEU A 38 30.33 -32.68 -7.46
C LEU A 38 31.43 -31.87 -6.75
N GLY A 39 31.02 -31.14 -5.70
CA GLY A 39 31.93 -30.58 -4.70
C GLY A 39 31.22 -30.39 -3.37
N SER A 40 31.25 -31.42 -2.52
CA SER A 40 30.81 -31.38 -1.13
C SER A 40 31.79 -30.58 -0.27
N VAL A 41 31.36 -29.49 0.35
CA VAL A 41 32.06 -28.92 1.52
C VAL A 41 31.03 -28.41 2.52
N SER A 42 30.93 -29.14 3.64
CA SER A 42 30.28 -28.65 4.86
C SER A 42 31.15 -27.55 5.45
N SER A 43 30.58 -26.39 5.76
CA SER A 43 31.20 -25.46 6.70
C SER A 43 30.13 -24.89 7.62
N TYR A 44 30.13 -25.42 8.85
CA TYR A 44 29.52 -24.82 10.01
C TYR A 44 30.30 -23.51 10.27
N ASN A 45 29.64 -22.36 10.09
CA ASN A 45 30.25 -21.06 10.38
C ASN A 45 29.57 -20.48 11.63
N PRO A 46 30.25 -20.37 12.79
CA PRO A 46 29.66 -19.97 14.05
C PRO A 46 29.49 -18.45 14.22
N ASN A 47 29.77 -17.64 13.19
CA ASN A 47 29.81 -16.17 13.29
C ASN A 47 28.72 -15.42 12.49
N VAL A 48 27.57 -16.05 12.24
CA VAL A 48 26.41 -15.33 11.68
C VAL A 48 25.59 -14.74 12.82
N VAL A 49 25.80 -13.46 13.08
CA VAL A 49 24.89 -12.64 13.89
C VAL A 49 23.55 -12.58 13.15
N VAL A 50 22.55 -13.27 13.70
CA VAL A 50 21.17 -13.30 13.21
C VAL A 50 20.51 -11.98 13.58
N TYR A 51 20.48 -11.03 12.65
CA TYR A 51 19.57 -9.90 12.75
C TYR A 51 18.17 -10.38 12.35
N SER A 52 17.26 -10.42 13.33
CA SER A 52 15.84 -10.63 13.09
C SER A 52 15.19 -9.31 12.68
N GLU A 53 15.16 -9.03 11.38
CA GLU A 53 14.14 -8.14 10.82
C GLU A 53 12.94 -8.98 10.38
N THR A 54 11.84 -8.87 11.09
CA THR A 54 10.51 -9.31 10.64
C THR A 54 9.96 -8.33 9.61
N SER A 55 10.63 -8.25 8.47
CA SER A 55 10.16 -7.61 7.24
C SER A 55 10.86 -8.30 6.09
N GLY A 56 10.09 -8.95 5.21
CA GLY A 56 10.63 -9.69 4.08
C GLY A 56 11.55 -8.83 3.21
N ASN A 57 12.68 -9.43 2.83
CA ASN A 57 13.60 -9.10 1.74
C ASN A 57 13.72 -7.60 1.39
N ASN A 58 14.67 -6.92 2.04
CA ASN A 58 15.30 -5.73 1.48
C ASN A 58 16.73 -6.04 1.02
N LEU A 59 17.00 -5.65 -0.23
CA LEU A 59 18.26 -5.78 -0.96
C LEU A 59 19.27 -4.71 -0.53
N TYR A 60 20.54 -5.08 -0.45
CA TYR A 60 21.65 -4.16 -0.70
C TYR A 60 22.59 -4.77 -1.74
N PHE A 61 22.77 -4.06 -2.86
CA PHE A 61 23.85 -4.24 -3.83
C PHE A 61 25.03 -3.35 -3.40
N GLY A 62 26.27 -3.85 -3.48
CA GLY A 62 27.44 -3.00 -3.29
C GLY A 62 28.80 -3.68 -3.41
N ALA A 63 29.41 -3.49 -4.58
CA ALA A 63 30.84 -3.33 -4.85
C ALA A 63 31.83 -4.49 -4.55
N GLU A 64 32.58 -4.86 -5.59
CA GLU A 64 33.86 -5.57 -5.46
C GLU A 64 34.84 -4.73 -4.65
N VAL A 65 35.19 -5.21 -3.46
CA VAL A 65 36.33 -4.69 -2.70
C VAL A 65 37.56 -5.47 -3.13
N SER A 66 38.50 -4.77 -3.74
CA SER A 66 39.81 -5.27 -4.10
C SER A 66 40.61 -5.63 -2.85
N ASN A 67 41.05 -6.90 -2.77
CA ASN A 67 41.94 -7.41 -1.73
C ASN A 67 43.24 -6.61 -1.70
N VAL A 68 43.44 -5.81 -0.65
CA VAL A 68 44.74 -5.23 -0.29
C VAL A 68 45.03 -5.58 1.16
N TYR A 69 45.69 -6.73 1.38
CA TYR A 69 46.48 -6.92 2.59
C TYR A 69 47.79 -7.62 2.25
N GLY A 70 48.86 -6.83 2.35
CA GLY A 70 50.22 -7.31 2.47
C GLY A 70 50.47 -7.88 3.87
N SER A 71 51.43 -8.80 3.91
CA SER A 71 51.82 -9.62 5.06
C SER A 71 52.43 -8.86 6.23
N ASN A 72 52.14 -9.41 7.42
CA ASN A 72 52.87 -9.31 8.70
C ASN A 72 52.47 -8.19 9.66
N GLU A 73 51.50 -8.51 10.53
CA GLU A 73 51.60 -8.26 11.98
C GLU A 73 50.57 -9.16 12.68
N GLN A 74 51.00 -9.99 13.64
CA GLN A 74 50.08 -10.81 14.45
C GLN A 74 49.36 -9.91 15.46
N ILE A 75 48.24 -9.33 15.02
CA ILE A 75 47.30 -8.63 15.90
C ILE A 75 46.51 -9.70 16.65
N THR A 76 46.39 -9.55 17.98
CA THR A 76 45.55 -10.46 18.78
C THR A 76 44.07 -10.21 18.47
N THR A 77 43.21 -11.24 18.53
CA THR A 77 41.76 -11.12 18.23
C THR A 77 41.04 -10.02 19.02
N ILE A 78 41.52 -9.70 20.23
CA ILE A 78 41.00 -8.60 21.08
C ILE A 78 41.39 -7.22 20.53
N GLN A 79 42.57 -7.09 19.93
CA GLN A 79 43.01 -5.85 19.27
C GLN A 79 42.29 -5.66 17.92
N GLU A 80 41.95 -6.73 17.20
CA GLU A 80 41.12 -6.66 15.99
C GLU A 80 39.68 -6.20 16.31
N GLU A 81 39.04 -6.77 17.35
CA GLU A 81 37.69 -6.35 17.78
C GLU A 81 37.65 -4.88 18.21
N LYS A 82 38.64 -4.41 18.98
CA LYS A 82 38.73 -2.99 19.37
C LYS A 82 39.01 -2.07 18.18
N ALA A 83 39.87 -2.48 17.25
CA ALA A 83 40.18 -1.70 16.06
C ALA A 83 38.96 -1.57 15.12
N TRP A 84 38.07 -2.55 15.10
CA TRP A 84 36.79 -2.45 14.38
C TRP A 84 35.78 -1.56 15.12
N GLY A 85 35.62 -1.74 16.43
CA GLY A 85 34.67 -0.96 17.24
C GLY A 85 34.86 0.56 17.12
N ASP A 86 36.11 1.04 17.18
CA ASP A 86 36.42 2.47 17.15
C ASP A 86 36.47 3.06 15.72
N ASN A 87 36.71 2.24 14.68
CA ASN A 87 36.80 2.69 13.28
C ASN A 87 35.53 2.44 12.43
N LEU A 88 34.51 1.77 12.98
CA LEU A 88 33.21 1.54 12.32
C LEU A 88 32.23 2.70 12.53
N ALA A 89 32.62 3.74 13.28
CA ALA A 89 31.84 4.97 13.41
C ALA A 89 31.80 5.71 12.06
N VAL A 90 30.77 5.41 11.26
CA VAL A 90 30.50 6.12 10.01
C VAL A 90 29.88 7.46 10.36
N SER A 91 30.59 8.57 10.14
CA SER A 91 30.17 9.93 10.55
C SER A 91 28.83 10.40 9.96
N THR A 92 28.32 9.73 8.92
CA THR A 92 27.00 9.98 8.34
C THR A 92 25.88 9.19 9.02
N LEU A 93 26.19 8.17 9.82
CA LEU A 93 25.25 7.44 10.66
C LEU A 93 25.33 8.00 12.08
N LYS A 94 24.19 8.10 12.75
CA LYS A 94 24.19 8.36 14.20
C LYS A 94 24.85 7.20 14.92
N ASN A 95 25.65 7.49 15.94
CA ASN A 95 26.21 6.44 16.78
C ASN A 95 25.06 5.71 17.48
N ILE A 96 25.23 4.41 17.77
CA ILE A 96 24.22 3.62 18.50
C ILE A 96 23.90 4.28 19.84
N GLU A 97 24.90 4.89 20.49
CA GLU A 97 24.78 5.65 21.74
C GLU A 97 23.94 6.94 21.62
N ASP A 98 23.74 7.47 20.40
CA ASP A 98 22.89 8.64 20.15
C ASP A 98 21.40 8.26 20.06
N TYR A 99 21.09 6.97 19.90
CA TYR A 99 19.72 6.47 19.94
C TYR A 99 19.34 6.13 21.38
N ASP A 100 18.19 6.62 21.84
CA ASP A 100 17.61 6.23 23.13
C ASP A 100 17.00 4.81 23.05
N ILE A 101 17.87 3.81 22.89
CA ILE A 101 17.54 2.37 22.88
C ILE A 101 17.39 1.86 24.33
N SER A 102 17.75 2.69 25.32
CA SER A 102 17.74 2.35 26.75
C SER A 102 16.35 2.20 27.37
N ARG A 103 15.29 2.43 26.59
CA ARG A 103 13.89 2.31 27.02
C ARG A 103 13.52 0.85 27.25
N GLU A 104 13.89 0.33 28.41
CA GLU A 104 13.39 -0.95 28.89
C GLU A 104 11.87 -0.85 29.13
N ILE A 105 11.07 -1.50 28.28
CA ILE A 105 9.62 -1.58 28.50
C ILE A 105 9.39 -2.58 29.64
N LEU A 106 9.37 -2.06 30.87
CA LEU A 106 9.16 -2.86 32.07
C LEU A 106 7.70 -3.34 32.19
N HIS A 107 6.74 -2.55 31.68
CA HIS A 107 5.30 -2.81 31.79
C HIS A 107 4.56 -2.47 30.50
N TRP A 108 4.15 -3.50 29.74
CA TRP A 108 3.51 -3.35 28.43
C TRP A 108 2.19 -2.60 28.52
N ASN A 109 1.36 -2.93 29.52
CA ASN A 109 0.05 -2.31 29.67
C ASN A 109 0.16 -0.83 30.04
N GLU A 110 1.05 -0.44 30.97
CA GLU A 110 1.13 0.95 31.42
C GLU A 110 1.59 1.88 30.28
N GLU A 111 2.63 1.50 29.53
CA GLU A 111 3.09 2.31 28.40
C GLU A 111 2.01 2.35 27.30
N PHE A 112 1.29 1.25 27.05
CA PHE A 112 0.18 1.24 26.11
C PHE A 112 -0.96 2.18 26.54
N GLN A 113 -1.40 2.13 27.80
CA GLN A 113 -2.45 3.03 28.30
C GLN A 113 -2.01 4.49 28.27
N LYS A 114 -0.74 4.78 28.61
CA LYS A 114 -0.17 6.12 28.56
C LYS A 114 -0.21 6.69 27.14
N ILE A 115 0.16 5.91 26.13
CA ILE A 115 0.08 6.33 24.73
C ILE A 115 -1.39 6.51 24.31
N LEU A 116 -2.30 5.64 24.78
CA LEU A 116 -3.72 5.81 24.50
C LEU A 116 -4.31 7.09 25.11
N ASP A 117 -3.79 7.55 26.25
CA ASP A 117 -4.22 8.79 26.90
C ASP A 117 -3.64 10.08 26.24
N GLU A 118 -2.68 9.95 25.31
CA GLU A 118 -2.17 11.07 24.52
C GLU A 118 -3.22 11.57 23.49
N GLU A 119 -3.11 12.84 23.08
CA GLU A 119 -3.93 13.38 22.00
C GLU A 119 -3.70 12.62 20.70
N GLU A 120 -4.75 12.53 19.88
CA GLU A 120 -4.70 11.84 18.59
C GLU A 120 -3.83 12.62 17.59
N THR A 121 -2.53 12.35 17.67
CA THR A 121 -1.50 12.91 16.81
C THR A 121 -0.86 11.81 15.98
N PRO A 122 -0.24 12.14 14.83
CA PRO A 122 0.51 11.15 14.08
C PRO A 122 1.68 10.54 14.87
N GLU A 123 2.29 11.30 15.78
CA GLU A 123 3.33 10.82 16.71
C GLU A 123 2.80 9.72 17.63
N ARG A 124 1.55 9.86 18.10
CA ARG A 124 0.87 8.83 18.87
C ARG A 124 0.67 7.55 18.06
N HIS A 125 0.26 7.63 16.79
CA HIS A 125 0.13 6.45 15.92
C HIS A 125 1.46 5.73 15.73
N GLN A 126 2.56 6.47 15.60
CA GLN A 126 3.90 5.89 15.55
C GLN A 126 4.25 5.16 16.85
N LYS A 127 4.03 5.78 18.02
CA LYS A 127 4.25 5.14 19.32
C LYS A 127 3.40 3.87 19.51
N LEU A 128 2.12 3.91 19.11
CA LEU A 128 1.22 2.77 19.15
C LEU A 128 1.68 1.63 18.22
N SER A 129 2.13 1.98 17.02
CA SER A 129 2.72 1.04 16.06
C SER A 129 3.96 0.35 16.66
N THR A 130 4.89 1.12 17.22
CA THR A 130 6.13 0.60 17.83
C THR A 130 5.83 -0.35 18.99
N ILE A 131 5.09 0.09 20.02
CA ILE A 131 4.81 -0.75 21.20
C ILE A 131 4.06 -2.03 20.84
N ALA A 132 3.15 -1.96 19.88
CA ALA A 132 2.38 -3.12 19.43
C ALA A 132 3.25 -4.12 18.67
N ASN A 133 4.12 -3.65 17.78
CA ASN A 133 5.05 -4.51 17.05
C ASN A 133 6.03 -5.18 18.01
N ASP A 134 6.56 -4.44 18.98
CA ASP A 134 7.49 -4.98 19.99
C ASP A 134 6.79 -6.03 20.88
N PHE A 135 5.57 -5.75 21.35
CA PHE A 135 4.76 -6.70 22.12
C PHE A 135 4.49 -7.98 21.31
N VAL A 136 4.09 -7.85 20.05
CA VAL A 136 3.82 -8.98 19.15
C VAL A 136 5.09 -9.80 18.90
N TYR A 137 6.23 -9.14 18.69
CA TYR A 137 7.53 -9.80 18.51
C TYR A 137 7.92 -10.59 19.76
N CYS A 138 7.90 -9.98 20.94
CA CYS A 138 8.19 -10.67 22.20
C CYS A 138 7.22 -11.82 22.48
N ALA A 139 5.92 -11.60 22.23
CA ALA A 139 4.90 -12.64 22.40
C ALA A 139 5.12 -13.84 21.46
N ASP A 140 5.56 -13.61 20.22
CA ASP A 140 5.89 -14.69 19.28
C ASP A 140 7.08 -15.52 19.74
N ILE A 141 8.17 -14.87 20.15
CA ILE A 141 9.39 -15.53 20.62
C ILE A 141 9.08 -16.41 21.84
N PHE A 142 8.47 -15.85 22.87
CA PHE A 142 8.12 -16.61 24.07
C PHE A 142 7.05 -17.68 23.78
N GLY A 143 6.08 -17.38 22.92
CA GLY A 143 5.06 -18.35 22.51
C GLY A 143 5.63 -19.57 21.78
N LYS A 144 6.61 -19.37 20.89
CA LYS A 144 7.34 -20.45 20.20
C LYS A 144 8.10 -21.34 21.19
N ILE A 145 8.73 -20.75 22.21
CA ILE A 145 9.41 -21.49 23.29
C ILE A 145 8.40 -22.34 24.06
N ILE A 146 7.33 -21.73 24.57
CA ILE A 146 6.28 -22.42 25.36
C ILE A 146 5.70 -23.61 24.58
N ILE A 147 5.39 -23.43 23.30
CA ILE A 147 4.85 -24.51 22.45
C ILE A 147 5.90 -25.60 22.22
N SER A 148 7.14 -25.23 21.86
CA SER A 148 8.20 -26.21 21.55
C SER A 148 8.56 -27.07 22.75
N GLU A 149 8.42 -26.53 23.96
CA GLU A 149 8.72 -27.21 25.23
C GLU A 149 7.50 -27.87 25.88
N LEU A 150 6.32 -27.87 25.22
CA LEU A 150 5.05 -28.33 25.81
C LEU A 150 5.16 -29.71 26.48
N HIS A 151 5.83 -30.66 25.82
CA HIS A 151 5.98 -32.05 26.26
C HIS A 151 7.28 -32.34 27.02
N LEU A 152 8.10 -31.33 27.30
CA LEU A 152 9.29 -31.51 28.14
C LEU A 152 8.91 -31.69 29.61
N PRO A 153 9.71 -32.44 30.39
CA PRO A 153 9.60 -32.46 31.85
C PRO A 153 9.65 -31.04 32.44
N LEU A 154 8.92 -30.79 33.52
CA LEU A 154 8.79 -29.46 34.14
C LEU A 154 10.14 -28.81 34.50
N GLU A 155 11.12 -29.62 34.90
CA GLU A 155 12.48 -29.21 35.23
C GLU A 155 13.26 -28.63 34.03
N ASN A 156 12.91 -29.07 32.81
CA ASN A 156 13.58 -28.68 31.56
C ASN A 156 12.82 -27.60 30.79
N LYS A 157 11.68 -27.12 31.30
CA LYS A 157 10.95 -26.01 30.69
C LYS A 157 11.58 -24.69 31.06
N THR A 158 11.93 -23.89 30.06
CA THR A 158 12.43 -22.52 30.19
C THR A 158 11.36 -21.64 30.82
N ILE A 159 10.11 -21.75 30.35
CA ILE A 159 8.97 -21.01 30.88
C ILE A 159 8.01 -22.00 31.56
N LYS A 160 7.89 -21.89 32.88
CA LYS A 160 7.09 -22.82 33.69
C LYS A 160 5.60 -22.43 33.71
N PRO A 161 4.70 -23.42 33.77
CA PRO A 161 3.28 -23.18 33.98
C PRO A 161 2.99 -22.39 35.25
N LEU A 162 1.96 -21.55 35.20
CA LEU A 162 1.48 -20.72 36.30
C LEU A 162 0.04 -21.11 36.62
N ASP A 163 -0.25 -21.36 37.91
CA ASP A 163 -1.62 -21.59 38.37
C ASP A 163 -2.31 -20.27 38.73
N LEU A 164 -3.17 -19.77 37.83
CA LEU A 164 -3.99 -18.57 38.03
C LEU A 164 -5.49 -18.89 38.22
N GLY A 165 -5.88 -20.18 38.24
CA GLY A 165 -7.27 -20.61 38.25
C GLY A 165 -8.07 -20.32 36.95
N GLY A 166 -9.35 -20.70 36.95
CA GLY A 166 -10.28 -20.66 35.80
C GLY A 166 -10.63 -22.06 35.29
N VAL A 167 -11.91 -22.33 34.99
CA VAL A 167 -12.40 -23.66 34.59
C VAL A 167 -12.14 -23.94 33.10
N ALA A 168 -12.15 -22.91 32.26
CA ALA A 168 -12.05 -23.02 30.81
C ALA A 168 -10.76 -22.40 30.25
N GLY A 169 -9.99 -23.21 29.50
CA GLY A 169 -9.00 -22.72 28.54
C GLY A 169 -7.54 -22.97 28.90
N GLY A 170 -7.19 -24.23 29.14
CA GLY A 170 -5.81 -24.72 29.06
C GLY A 170 -4.81 -24.15 30.08
N GLN A 171 -3.58 -24.65 29.98
CA GLN A 171 -2.49 -24.27 30.87
C GLN A 171 -2.06 -22.82 30.64
N LYS A 172 -1.81 -22.08 31.73
CA LYS A 172 -1.37 -20.68 31.72
C LYS A 172 0.13 -20.57 32.00
N PHE A 173 0.78 -19.56 31.46
CA PHE A 173 2.20 -19.26 31.63
C PHE A 173 2.40 -17.76 31.80
N ARG A 174 3.51 -17.37 32.41
CA ARG A 174 3.92 -15.97 32.49
C ARG A 174 5.39 -15.86 32.09
N CYS A 175 5.68 -14.95 31.18
CA CYS A 175 7.04 -14.55 30.87
C CYS A 175 7.10 -13.03 30.91
N GLN A 176 7.95 -12.48 31.78
CA GLN A 176 7.99 -11.05 32.08
C GLN A 176 6.58 -10.50 32.40
N ASP A 177 6.14 -9.49 31.65
CA ASP A 177 4.84 -8.81 31.78
C ASP A 177 3.81 -9.31 30.74
N ILE A 178 3.98 -10.54 30.22
CA ILE A 178 3.05 -11.19 29.28
C ILE A 178 2.49 -12.48 29.89
N ILE A 179 1.16 -12.61 29.89
CA ILE A 179 0.43 -13.81 30.29
C ILE A 179 0.04 -14.61 29.04
N PHE A 180 0.38 -15.89 29.02
CA PHE A 180 0.02 -16.81 27.95
C PHE A 180 -1.03 -17.83 28.42
N LYS A 181 -1.97 -18.18 27.54
CA LYS A 181 -3.04 -19.15 27.78
C LYS A 181 -3.15 -20.11 26.58
N PHE A 182 -3.02 -21.41 26.83
CA PHE A 182 -3.25 -22.42 25.79
C PHE A 182 -4.72 -22.50 25.40
N ALA A 183 -4.98 -22.51 24.09
CA ALA A 183 -6.29 -22.84 23.57
C ALA A 183 -6.48 -24.37 23.49
N ALA A 184 -6.60 -24.99 24.66
CA ALA A 184 -6.83 -26.43 24.81
C ALA A 184 -8.25 -26.69 25.34
N ASP A 185 -8.87 -27.77 24.87
CA ASP A 185 -10.13 -28.22 25.42
C ASP A 185 -9.88 -28.87 26.79
N THR A 186 -10.72 -28.55 27.77
CA THR A 186 -10.51 -28.96 29.17
C THR A 186 -11.72 -29.75 29.63
N GLU A 187 -11.49 -30.83 30.37
CA GLU A 187 -12.53 -31.63 30.98
C GLU A 187 -13.13 -30.86 32.16
N VAL A 188 -14.42 -30.52 32.06
CA VAL A 188 -15.13 -29.73 33.08
C VAL A 188 -15.66 -30.64 34.19
N THR A 189 -16.13 -31.83 33.79
CA THR A 189 -16.48 -32.93 34.67
C THR A 189 -16.06 -34.23 33.99
N PRO A 190 -15.73 -35.30 34.73
CA PRO A 190 -15.31 -36.58 34.13
C PRO A 190 -16.25 -37.04 33.01
N GLY A 191 -15.71 -37.25 31.80
CA GLY A 191 -16.43 -37.62 30.57
C GLY A 191 -17.03 -36.45 29.78
N LEU A 192 -16.88 -35.19 30.22
CA LEU A 192 -17.47 -34.01 29.59
C LEU A 192 -16.45 -32.88 29.43
N TRP A 193 -16.04 -32.67 28.18
CA TRP A 193 -15.15 -31.62 27.72
C TRP A 193 -15.92 -30.32 27.44
N MET A 194 -15.29 -29.18 27.72
CA MET A 194 -15.90 -27.85 27.58
C MET A 194 -16.41 -27.60 26.16
N TYR A 195 -15.60 -27.95 25.16
CA TYR A 195 -15.92 -27.69 23.75
C TYR A 195 -16.28 -28.95 22.95
N GLY A 196 -15.58 -30.06 23.17
CA GLY A 196 -15.77 -31.29 22.40
C GLY A 196 -16.88 -32.22 22.91
N GLY A 197 -17.52 -31.89 24.05
CA GLY A 197 -18.59 -32.70 24.60
C GLY A 197 -18.05 -34.02 25.16
N CYS A 198 -18.31 -35.14 24.48
CA CYS A 198 -17.87 -36.47 24.95
C CYS A 198 -16.39 -36.79 24.64
N ASN A 199 -15.76 -36.01 23.76
CA ASN A 199 -14.36 -36.21 23.35
C ASN A 199 -13.60 -34.89 23.44
N GLN A 200 -12.29 -34.93 23.62
CA GLN A 200 -11.44 -33.75 23.56
C GLN A 200 -11.44 -33.14 22.14
N ALA A 201 -11.65 -31.83 22.02
CA ALA A 201 -11.64 -31.11 20.75
C ALA A 201 -10.90 -29.77 20.81
N ASP A 202 -9.57 -29.79 20.90
CA ASP A 202 -8.74 -28.57 20.95
C ASP A 202 -9.02 -27.61 19.79
N SER A 203 -9.35 -28.11 18.60
CA SER A 203 -9.68 -27.26 17.45
C SER A 203 -10.91 -26.35 17.69
N PHE A 204 -11.83 -26.73 18.57
CA PHE A 204 -12.98 -25.92 18.95
C PHE A 204 -12.60 -24.90 20.03
N ALA A 205 -11.74 -25.26 20.98
CA ALA A 205 -11.13 -24.31 21.91
C ALA A 205 -10.36 -23.21 21.15
N GLN A 206 -9.57 -23.59 20.14
CA GLN A 206 -8.88 -22.63 19.27
C GLN A 206 -9.83 -21.67 18.54
N LYS A 207 -11.01 -22.15 18.10
CA LYS A 207 -12.03 -21.28 17.50
C LYS A 207 -12.57 -20.28 18.53
N SER A 208 -12.88 -20.73 19.75
CA SER A 208 -13.34 -19.88 20.84
C SER A 208 -12.30 -18.80 21.20
N THR A 209 -11.02 -19.16 21.31
CA THR A 209 -9.93 -18.19 21.50
C THR A 209 -9.84 -17.16 20.38
N ASN A 210 -10.22 -17.50 19.13
CA ASN A 210 -10.28 -16.51 18.06
C ASN A 210 -11.39 -15.48 18.28
N HIS A 211 -12.45 -15.84 19.00
CA HIS A 211 -13.53 -14.92 19.34
C HIS A 211 -13.15 -13.94 20.43
N GLU A 212 -12.14 -14.24 21.27
CA GLU A 212 -11.53 -13.26 22.19
C GLU A 212 -11.08 -12.02 21.42
N LEU A 213 -10.26 -12.25 20.38
CA LEU A 213 -9.74 -11.17 19.56
C LEU A 213 -10.83 -10.49 18.71
N ASN A 214 -11.79 -11.28 18.19
CA ASN A 214 -12.89 -10.72 17.40
C ASN A 214 -13.79 -9.83 18.28
N GLY A 215 -14.14 -10.26 19.49
CA GLY A 215 -14.94 -9.48 20.44
C GLY A 215 -14.19 -8.21 20.87
N LEU A 216 -12.92 -8.34 21.23
CA LEU A 216 -12.05 -7.21 21.56
C LEU A 216 -12.04 -6.16 20.44
N ASN A 217 -11.81 -6.56 19.18
CA ASN A 217 -11.78 -5.63 18.04
C ASN A 217 -13.07 -4.79 17.94
N HIS A 218 -14.24 -5.41 18.17
CA HIS A 218 -15.51 -4.71 18.05
C HIS A 218 -15.79 -3.77 19.23
N VAL A 219 -15.34 -4.12 20.44
CA VAL A 219 -15.45 -3.21 21.59
C VAL A 219 -14.45 -2.05 21.46
N MET A 220 -13.23 -2.31 20.98
CA MET A 220 -12.25 -1.25 20.70
C MET A 220 -12.78 -0.26 19.65
N ASP A 221 -13.44 -0.74 18.60
CA ASP A 221 -14.08 0.08 17.57
C ASP A 221 -15.14 1.04 18.14
N VAL A 222 -15.91 0.57 19.14
CA VAL A 222 -16.92 1.41 19.83
C VAL A 222 -16.29 2.60 20.57
N TYR A 223 -15.06 2.46 21.06
CA TYR A 223 -14.30 3.54 21.71
C TYR A 223 -13.44 4.36 20.75
N GLY A 224 -13.24 3.85 19.53
CA GLY A 224 -12.24 4.37 18.61
C GLY A 224 -10.83 4.29 19.20
N MET A 225 -9.91 5.07 18.64
CA MET A 225 -8.50 5.01 19.02
C MET A 225 -8.20 5.71 20.34
N LYS A 226 -9.05 6.61 20.85
CA LYS A 226 -8.76 7.47 22.03
C LYS A 226 -8.79 6.76 23.38
N GLY A 227 -9.19 5.49 23.41
CA GLY A 227 -9.43 4.77 24.65
C GLY A 227 -10.67 5.28 25.39
N GLY A 228 -11.24 4.42 26.22
CA GLY A 228 -12.55 4.63 26.83
C GLY A 228 -12.54 4.75 28.34
N LEU A 229 -13.74 4.83 28.92
CA LEU A 229 -13.93 4.54 30.34
C LEU A 229 -13.36 3.16 30.69
N ILE A 230 -13.56 2.19 29.79
CA ILE A 230 -13.03 0.84 29.89
C ILE A 230 -11.83 0.68 28.95
N ARG A 231 -10.75 0.10 29.48
CA ARG A 231 -9.46 -0.15 28.84
C ARG A 231 -9.29 -1.62 28.49
N PHE A 232 -8.32 -1.90 27.63
CA PHE A 232 -8.06 -3.22 27.07
C PHE A 232 -6.57 -3.57 27.14
N PRO A 233 -6.23 -4.85 27.33
CA PRO A 233 -4.85 -5.31 27.24
C PRO A 233 -4.36 -5.28 25.79
N LEU A 234 -3.03 -5.22 25.61
CA LEU A 234 -2.42 -5.72 24.38
C LEU A 234 -2.67 -7.23 24.28
N MET A 235 -3.07 -7.69 23.11
CA MET A 235 -3.48 -9.07 22.87
C MET A 235 -2.86 -9.61 21.58
N ALA A 236 -2.36 -10.84 21.61
CA ALA A 236 -1.94 -11.55 20.41
C ALA A 236 -2.35 -13.04 20.48
N ILE A 237 -2.63 -13.65 19.34
CA ILE A 237 -2.86 -15.08 19.19
C ILE A 237 -1.74 -15.64 18.33
N ILE A 238 -0.97 -16.57 18.88
CA ILE A 238 0.15 -17.24 18.21
C ILE A 238 -0.27 -18.65 17.85
N ASP A 239 -0.30 -18.97 16.56
CA ASP A 239 -0.45 -20.32 16.04
C ASP A 239 0.93 -20.85 15.63
N TYR A 240 1.42 -21.90 16.28
CA TYR A 240 2.72 -22.51 15.97
C TYR A 240 2.67 -24.03 16.16
N ARG A 241 3.26 -24.78 15.22
CA ARG A 241 3.28 -26.27 15.21
C ARG A 241 1.91 -26.94 15.42
N GLY A 242 0.84 -26.27 15.02
CA GLY A 242 -0.54 -26.73 15.18
C GLY A 242 -1.18 -26.44 16.54
N TYR A 243 -0.45 -25.87 17.49
CA TYR A 243 -0.97 -25.34 18.75
C TYR A 243 -1.30 -23.85 18.63
N ARG A 244 -2.10 -23.35 19.58
CA ARG A 244 -2.48 -21.95 19.69
C ARG A 244 -2.31 -21.45 21.11
N LEU A 245 -1.68 -20.30 21.24
CA LEU A 245 -1.55 -19.53 22.47
C LEU A 245 -2.22 -18.17 22.33
N LEU A 246 -2.93 -17.75 23.36
CA LEU A 246 -3.35 -16.36 23.57
C LEU A 246 -2.31 -15.69 24.47
N ALA A 247 -1.79 -14.54 24.07
CA ALA A 247 -0.89 -13.69 24.82
C ALA A 247 -1.61 -12.39 25.19
N LEU A 248 -1.49 -11.97 26.44
CA LEU A 248 -2.11 -10.76 27.00
C LEU A 248 -1.04 -9.98 27.78
N SER A 249 -0.96 -8.66 27.60
CA SER A 249 -0.21 -7.81 28.53
C SER A 249 -0.77 -7.98 29.94
N GLN A 250 0.09 -8.09 30.93
CA GLN A 250 -0.34 -8.22 32.31
C GLN A 250 -1.07 -6.94 32.77
N LEU A 251 -2.22 -7.14 33.40
CA LEU A 251 -3.07 -6.06 33.91
C LEU A 251 -2.97 -5.95 35.44
N PRO A 252 -3.17 -4.76 36.03
CA PRO A 252 -3.12 -4.53 37.48
C PRO A 252 -4.42 -4.97 38.19
N ILE A 253 -4.84 -6.23 37.96
CA ILE A 253 -6.13 -6.78 38.41
C ILE A 253 -5.96 -8.10 39.17
N ASN A 254 -6.97 -8.49 39.94
CA ASN A 254 -7.05 -9.80 40.58
C ASN A 254 -8.53 -10.23 40.74
N LYS A 255 -8.79 -11.44 41.27
CA LYS A 255 -10.15 -11.98 41.41
C LYS A 255 -11.10 -11.11 42.24
N SER A 256 -10.58 -10.27 43.14
CA SER A 256 -11.39 -9.38 43.98
C SER A 256 -11.69 -8.02 43.34
N THR A 257 -11.03 -7.69 42.22
CA THR A 257 -11.21 -6.38 41.56
C THR A 257 -12.35 -6.35 40.55
N ILE A 258 -13.05 -7.46 40.33
CA ILE A 258 -14.19 -7.54 39.41
C ILE A 258 -15.34 -6.65 39.90
N VAL A 259 -15.91 -5.87 38.98
CA VAL A 259 -17.01 -4.93 39.23
C VAL A 259 -18.21 -5.16 38.32
N TYR A 260 -18.04 -5.92 37.24
CA TYR A 260 -19.11 -6.30 36.31
C TYR A 260 -18.90 -7.70 35.75
N GLY A 261 -19.98 -8.49 35.65
CA GLY A 261 -19.98 -9.87 35.16
C GLY A 261 -19.52 -10.90 36.19
N SER A 262 -18.96 -12.03 35.76
CA SER A 262 -18.68 -13.17 36.65
C SER A 262 -17.40 -13.92 36.32
N CYS A 263 -16.54 -14.12 37.33
CA CYS A 263 -15.33 -14.94 37.23
C CYS A 263 -15.45 -16.37 37.80
N ASP A 264 -16.63 -16.80 38.26
CA ASP A 264 -16.84 -18.08 38.97
C ASP A 264 -17.93 -18.98 38.39
N GLY A 265 -18.27 -18.78 37.11
CA GLY A 265 -19.30 -19.56 36.40
C GLY A 265 -20.72 -19.16 36.79
N GLY A 266 -20.93 -17.92 37.23
CA GLY A 266 -22.24 -17.34 37.51
C GLY A 266 -22.77 -17.64 38.90
N LYS A 267 -21.90 -18.08 39.82
CA LYS A 267 -22.27 -18.22 41.23
C LYS A 267 -22.41 -16.85 41.87
N THR A 268 -21.50 -15.94 41.53
CA THR A 268 -21.58 -14.52 41.82
C THR A 268 -21.64 -13.74 40.50
N VAL A 269 -22.43 -12.67 40.47
CA VAL A 269 -22.48 -11.75 39.32
C VAL A 269 -22.38 -10.34 39.86
N HIS A 270 -21.41 -9.60 39.35
CA HIS A 270 -21.16 -8.22 39.72
C HIS A 270 -21.88 -7.29 38.74
N SER A 271 -22.57 -6.29 39.26
CA SER A 271 -23.21 -5.22 38.48
C SER A 271 -23.44 -3.97 39.32
N SER A 272 -22.63 -3.76 40.37
CA SER A 272 -22.90 -2.75 41.39
C SER A 272 -22.39 -1.35 41.05
N VAL A 273 -21.64 -1.15 39.96
CA VAL A 273 -21.05 0.15 39.56
C VAL A 273 -21.90 0.79 38.46
N PRO A 274 -22.68 1.87 38.74
CA PRO A 274 -23.64 2.42 37.77
C PRO A 274 -23.01 2.93 36.47
N GLU A 275 -21.85 3.58 36.53
CA GLU A 275 -21.13 4.06 35.34
C GLU A 275 -20.76 2.92 34.39
N ILE A 276 -20.28 1.79 34.93
CA ILE A 276 -19.92 0.62 34.12
C ILE A 276 -21.17 -0.02 33.52
N ASN A 277 -22.28 -0.12 34.26
CA ASN A 277 -23.53 -0.63 33.70
C ASN A 277 -24.03 0.20 32.52
N LYS A 278 -24.02 1.53 32.67
CA LYS A 278 -24.43 2.46 31.60
C LYS A 278 -23.51 2.35 30.38
N GLU A 279 -22.21 2.16 30.62
CA GLU A 279 -21.26 2.00 29.52
C GLU A 279 -21.41 0.65 28.81
N MET A 280 -21.67 -0.43 29.54
CA MET A 280 -21.99 -1.74 28.97
C MET A 280 -23.30 -1.71 28.17
N GLU A 281 -24.30 -0.96 28.64
CA GLU A 281 -25.54 -0.70 27.89
C GLU A 281 -25.27 0.06 26.58
N ARG A 282 -24.43 1.11 26.63
CA ARG A 282 -24.03 1.87 25.44
C ARG A 282 -23.29 0.98 24.42
N ILE A 283 -22.33 0.19 24.88
CA ILE A 283 -21.59 -0.76 24.04
C ILE A 283 -22.56 -1.76 23.40
N ALA A 284 -23.45 -2.34 24.21
CA ALA A 284 -24.45 -3.29 23.72
C ALA A 284 -25.39 -2.66 22.69
N GLY A 285 -25.84 -1.43 22.90
CA GLY A 285 -26.66 -0.71 21.92
C GLY A 285 -25.99 -0.56 20.56
N ILE A 286 -24.69 -0.23 20.54
CA ILE A 286 -23.92 -0.09 19.28
C ILE A 286 -23.62 -1.44 18.62
N LEU A 287 -23.38 -2.48 19.42
CA LEU A 287 -23.13 -3.84 18.93
C LEU A 287 -24.43 -4.63 18.63
N ASN A 288 -25.60 -4.02 18.87
CA ASN A 288 -26.92 -4.63 18.76
C ASN A 288 -27.10 -5.89 19.63
N LEU A 289 -26.65 -5.80 20.88
CA LEU A 289 -26.75 -6.85 21.89
C LEU A 289 -27.85 -6.54 22.90
N ARG A 290 -28.58 -7.57 23.32
CA ARG A 290 -29.73 -7.48 24.24
C ARG A 290 -29.32 -7.78 25.68
N GLY A 291 -29.73 -6.91 26.60
CA GLY A 291 -29.62 -7.14 28.03
C GLY A 291 -30.52 -8.28 28.51
N HIS A 292 -30.06 -9.06 29.49
CA HIS A 292 -30.76 -10.25 29.98
C HIS A 292 -30.30 -10.61 31.40
N VAL A 293 -31.02 -11.54 32.03
CA VAL A 293 -30.78 -11.98 33.41
C VAL A 293 -29.84 -13.18 33.44
N VAL A 294 -28.74 -13.07 34.19
CA VAL A 294 -27.68 -14.09 34.28
C VAL A 294 -27.38 -14.54 35.71
N GLY A 295 -26.84 -15.76 35.80
CA GLY A 295 -26.26 -16.34 37.02
C GLY A 295 -27.26 -16.69 38.12
N LEU A 296 -26.82 -17.44 39.13
CA LEU A 296 -27.66 -17.85 40.27
C LEU A 296 -28.35 -16.67 41.01
N PRO A 297 -27.71 -15.50 41.18
CA PRO A 297 -28.35 -14.33 41.81
C PRO A 297 -29.41 -13.64 40.93
N LYS A 298 -29.58 -14.07 39.68
CA LYS A 298 -30.49 -13.45 38.69
C LYS A 298 -30.22 -11.95 38.49
N SER A 299 -28.99 -11.62 38.10
CA SER A 299 -28.58 -10.23 37.86
C SER A 299 -28.84 -9.83 36.40
N PHE A 300 -29.41 -8.64 36.17
CA PHE A 300 -29.59 -8.11 34.83
C PHE A 300 -28.31 -7.43 34.34
N ILE A 301 -27.80 -7.86 33.19
CA ILE A 301 -26.59 -7.32 32.56
C ILE A 301 -26.76 -7.19 31.04
N TYR A 302 -25.87 -6.41 30.42
CA TYR A 302 -25.60 -6.38 28.98
C TYR A 302 -24.30 -7.11 28.64
N GLY A 303 -24.29 -7.85 27.53
CA GLY A 303 -23.18 -8.75 27.15
C GLY A 303 -23.28 -10.12 27.81
N PRO A 304 -22.30 -11.02 27.59
CA PRO A 304 -22.34 -12.37 28.16
C PRO A 304 -22.01 -12.36 29.66
N GLY A 305 -22.56 -13.33 30.41
CA GLY A 305 -22.38 -13.45 31.86
C GLY A 305 -20.93 -13.65 32.32
N ASP A 306 -20.08 -14.23 31.47
CA ASP A 306 -18.65 -14.43 31.71
C ASP A 306 -17.77 -13.28 31.23
N ILE A 307 -18.34 -12.17 30.76
CA ILE A 307 -17.54 -10.95 30.55
C ILE A 307 -17.00 -10.50 31.90
N GLU A 308 -15.76 -10.03 31.95
CA GLU A 308 -15.17 -9.54 33.19
C GLU A 308 -14.76 -8.08 33.02
N VAL A 309 -15.31 -7.16 33.83
CA VAL A 309 -14.77 -5.81 33.98
C VAL A 309 -14.21 -5.65 35.38
N HIS A 310 -12.96 -5.25 35.47
CA HIS A 310 -12.22 -5.06 36.72
C HIS A 310 -11.87 -3.60 36.94
N LYS A 311 -11.88 -3.15 38.20
CA LYS A 311 -11.26 -1.89 38.61
C LYS A 311 -9.81 -2.15 39.02
N GLY A 312 -8.85 -1.80 38.17
CA GLY A 312 -7.43 -2.00 38.41
C GLY A 312 -6.92 -1.23 39.64
N THR A 313 -5.77 -1.67 40.18
CA THR A 313 -5.12 -0.97 41.31
C THR A 313 -4.58 0.41 40.92
N ASP A 314 -4.47 0.68 39.62
CA ASP A 314 -4.14 1.97 39.01
C ASP A 314 -5.38 2.89 38.85
N GLY A 315 -6.57 2.42 39.25
CA GLY A 315 -7.82 3.17 39.18
C GLY A 315 -8.55 3.11 37.84
N ARG A 316 -7.96 2.50 36.80
CA ARG A 316 -8.59 2.33 35.48
C ARG A 316 -9.51 1.10 35.46
N TYR A 317 -10.49 1.06 34.56
CA TYR A 317 -11.33 -0.13 34.36
C TYR A 317 -10.80 -0.96 33.20
N TYR A 318 -10.74 -2.27 33.34
CA TYR A 318 -10.24 -3.19 32.32
C TYR A 318 -11.27 -4.26 31.98
N MET A 319 -11.52 -4.50 30.69
CA MET A 319 -12.42 -5.58 30.23
C MET A 319 -11.66 -6.74 29.60
N LEU A 320 -12.10 -7.96 29.92
CA LEU A 320 -11.57 -9.24 29.46
C LEU A 320 -12.70 -10.22 29.13
N ASP A 321 -12.33 -11.40 28.62
CA ASP A 321 -13.22 -12.55 28.32
C ASP A 321 -14.27 -12.26 27.24
N PHE A 322 -13.77 -11.88 26.06
CA PHE A 322 -14.55 -11.46 24.90
C PHE A 322 -15.06 -12.62 24.03
N ALA A 323 -14.66 -13.86 24.30
CA ALA A 323 -14.95 -15.04 23.46
C ALA A 323 -16.45 -15.24 23.16
N ARG A 324 -17.33 -14.85 24.09
CA ARG A 324 -18.79 -14.98 23.95
C ARG A 324 -19.51 -13.64 23.77
N MET A 325 -18.79 -12.58 23.40
CA MET A 325 -19.38 -11.25 23.19
C MET A 325 -20.58 -11.29 22.23
N PHE A 326 -20.46 -12.04 21.13
CA PHE A 326 -21.52 -12.16 20.12
C PHE A 326 -22.36 -13.44 20.32
N PRO A 327 -23.67 -13.38 20.00
CA PRO A 327 -24.58 -14.52 20.15
C PRO A 327 -24.14 -15.77 19.38
N PRO A 328 -24.44 -16.97 19.89
CA PRO A 328 -24.26 -18.21 19.15
C PRO A 328 -25.21 -18.32 17.96
N GLU A 329 -24.80 -19.05 16.93
CA GLU A 329 -25.69 -19.54 15.88
C GLU A 329 -26.58 -20.66 16.44
N TYR A 330 -27.85 -20.74 16.00
CA TYR A 330 -28.72 -21.85 16.36
C TYR A 330 -28.19 -23.19 15.79
N PRO A 331 -27.77 -24.17 16.62
CA PRO A 331 -26.98 -25.32 16.14
C PRO A 331 -27.72 -26.35 15.26
N LEU A 332 -29.06 -26.32 15.20
CA LEU A 332 -29.85 -27.39 14.59
C LEU A 332 -30.18 -27.18 13.10
N ILE A 333 -29.83 -26.03 12.50
CA ILE A 333 -30.16 -25.72 11.09
C ILE A 333 -29.33 -26.52 10.09
N PHE A 334 -28.06 -26.84 10.40
CA PHE A 334 -27.17 -27.49 9.44
C PHE A 334 -27.25 -29.02 9.45
N ASN A 335 -27.55 -29.60 10.61
CA ASN A 335 -27.45 -31.03 10.83
C ASN A 335 -28.76 -31.80 10.54
N ASN A 336 -29.91 -31.13 10.32
CA ASN A 336 -31.21 -31.79 10.12
C ASN A 336 -31.48 -32.90 11.17
N LYS A 337 -31.18 -32.63 12.44
CA LYS A 337 -31.43 -33.58 13.53
C LYS A 337 -32.55 -33.07 14.43
N ALA A 338 -33.76 -33.05 13.89
CA ALA A 338 -34.96 -32.81 14.69
C ALA A 338 -34.96 -33.80 15.88
N GLY A 339 -34.99 -33.27 17.11
CA GLY A 339 -34.99 -34.07 18.35
C GLY A 339 -33.64 -34.28 19.06
N GLN A 340 -32.52 -33.73 18.56
CA GLN A 340 -31.25 -33.74 19.32
C GLN A 340 -31.13 -32.55 20.29
N LYS A 341 -30.51 -32.79 21.45
CA LYS A 341 -30.17 -31.74 22.42
C LYS A 341 -29.09 -30.81 21.85
N ILE A 342 -29.21 -29.51 22.13
CA ILE A 342 -28.18 -28.51 21.82
C ILE A 342 -26.86 -28.93 22.49
N GLY A 343 -25.79 -28.94 21.70
CA GLY A 343 -24.46 -29.36 22.15
C GLY A 343 -23.60 -28.19 22.61
N ARG A 344 -22.28 -28.38 22.58
CA ARG A 344 -21.28 -27.39 23.00
C ARG A 344 -20.94 -26.37 21.89
N GLU A 345 -21.60 -26.46 20.72
CA GLU A 345 -21.35 -25.57 19.57
C GLU A 345 -21.60 -24.10 19.92
N ILE A 346 -22.53 -23.84 20.85
CA ILE A 346 -22.89 -22.50 21.33
C ILE A 346 -21.71 -21.73 21.95
N PHE A 347 -20.60 -22.39 22.28
CA PHE A 347 -19.41 -21.76 22.85
C PHE A 347 -18.33 -21.41 21.82
N TYR A 348 -18.50 -21.78 20.55
CA TYR A 348 -17.51 -21.51 19.49
C TYR A 348 -18.10 -21.21 18.11
N ASN A 349 -19.38 -21.46 17.88
CA ASN A 349 -20.08 -21.17 16.63
C ASN A 349 -20.88 -19.85 16.73
N MET A 350 -20.21 -18.73 16.97
CA MET A 350 -20.86 -17.42 17.06
C MET A 350 -21.36 -16.93 15.70
N LEU A 351 -22.47 -16.17 15.73
CA LEU A 351 -22.93 -15.33 14.62
C LEU A 351 -21.91 -14.22 14.37
N ARG A 352 -21.80 -13.79 13.11
CA ARG A 352 -20.87 -12.72 12.76
C ARG A 352 -21.35 -11.37 13.28
N PRO A 353 -20.47 -10.51 13.78
CA PRO A 353 -20.83 -9.18 14.25
C PRO A 353 -21.53 -8.31 13.20
N GLU A 354 -21.14 -8.43 11.92
CA GLU A 354 -21.74 -7.65 10.84
C GLU A 354 -23.22 -8.04 10.60
N LEU A 355 -23.55 -9.32 10.76
CA LEU A 355 -24.94 -9.79 10.75
C LEU A 355 -25.67 -9.28 11.99
N VAL A 356 -25.09 -9.43 13.18
CA VAL A 356 -25.72 -9.02 14.44
C VAL A 356 -26.02 -7.52 14.42
N LYS A 357 -25.05 -6.67 14.06
CA LYS A 357 -25.22 -5.21 13.95
C LYS A 357 -26.27 -4.78 12.92
N SER A 358 -26.47 -5.54 11.85
CA SER A 358 -27.46 -5.22 10.79
C SER A 358 -28.83 -5.88 11.00
N TYR A 359 -28.94 -6.79 11.97
CA TYR A 359 -30.19 -7.48 12.26
C TYR A 359 -31.17 -6.53 12.99
N PRO A 360 -32.47 -6.49 12.64
CA PRO A 360 -33.38 -5.48 13.20
C PRO A 360 -33.63 -5.59 14.71
N GLN A 361 -33.46 -6.77 15.31
CA GLN A 361 -33.64 -6.98 16.75
C GLN A 361 -32.31 -7.23 17.45
N ALA A 362 -32.13 -6.67 18.64
CA ALA A 362 -30.96 -6.95 19.46
C ALA A 362 -30.97 -8.40 19.98
N LEU A 363 -29.80 -9.04 20.00
CA LEU A 363 -29.66 -10.47 20.31
C LEU A 363 -28.88 -10.72 21.61
N SER A 364 -29.25 -11.75 22.36
CA SER A 364 -28.58 -12.10 23.63
C SER A 364 -27.29 -12.89 23.38
N SER A 365 -26.20 -12.48 24.02
CA SER A 365 -24.90 -13.17 23.95
C SER A 365 -24.91 -14.57 24.58
N ASP A 366 -25.74 -14.81 25.60
CA ASP A 366 -25.81 -16.08 26.32
C ASP A 366 -26.86 -17.07 25.78
N GLY A 367 -27.32 -16.87 24.54
CA GLY A 367 -28.31 -17.74 23.89
C GLY A 367 -28.04 -19.24 24.08
N PHE A 368 -29.08 -19.99 24.42
CA PHE A 368 -29.06 -21.44 24.62
C PHE A 368 -28.10 -21.97 25.70
N SER A 369 -27.47 -21.08 26.48
CA SER A 369 -26.50 -21.47 27.51
C SER A 369 -27.13 -21.49 28.91
N GLY A 370 -26.49 -22.20 29.85
CA GLY A 370 -26.91 -22.24 31.24
C GLY A 370 -26.73 -20.92 32.01
N TRP A 371 -26.14 -19.89 31.39
CA TRP A 371 -26.01 -18.56 31.97
C TRP A 371 -27.36 -17.83 32.03
N GLN A 372 -28.27 -18.12 31.10
CA GLN A 372 -29.63 -17.58 31.12
C GLN A 372 -30.44 -18.29 32.20
N THR A 373 -30.79 -17.59 33.27
CA THR A 373 -31.55 -18.16 34.39
C THR A 373 -33.02 -18.47 34.08
N SER A 374 -33.55 -17.93 33.00
CA SER A 374 -34.91 -18.19 32.52
C SER A 374 -34.84 -18.93 31.19
N LEU A 375 -34.77 -20.27 31.26
CA LEU A 375 -35.02 -21.16 30.11
C LEU A 375 -36.39 -20.90 29.42
N PHE A 376 -37.24 -20.05 30.02
CA PHE A 376 -38.62 -19.75 29.64
C PHE A 376 -38.87 -18.30 29.16
N GLU A 377 -37.84 -17.45 29.01
CA GLU A 377 -38.00 -16.27 28.14
C GLU A 377 -37.84 -16.73 26.69
N ASP A 378 -38.88 -17.40 26.17
CA ASP A 378 -38.93 -17.98 24.81
C ASP A 378 -38.47 -16.97 23.75
N ASP A 379 -38.66 -15.68 24.01
CA ASP A 379 -38.26 -14.59 23.14
C ASP A 379 -36.74 -14.53 22.86
N LEU A 380 -35.85 -14.72 23.85
CA LEU A 380 -34.39 -14.53 23.68
C LEU A 380 -33.80 -15.54 22.69
N ASN A 381 -34.10 -16.82 22.91
CA ASN A 381 -33.61 -17.91 22.06
C ASN A 381 -34.33 -17.92 20.70
N ARG A 382 -35.63 -17.59 20.68
CA ARG A 382 -36.40 -17.45 19.43
C ARG A 382 -35.83 -16.37 18.53
N ASP A 383 -35.39 -15.23 19.07
CA ASP A 383 -34.85 -14.14 18.25
C ASP A 383 -33.52 -14.56 17.60
N ILE A 384 -32.69 -15.35 18.29
CA ILE A 384 -31.47 -15.95 17.71
C ILE A 384 -31.80 -17.00 16.65
N THR A 385 -32.81 -17.85 16.89
CA THR A 385 -33.31 -18.80 15.87
C THR A 385 -33.77 -18.06 14.62
N LYS A 386 -34.58 -17.00 14.76
CA LYS A 386 -35.04 -16.16 13.64
C LYS A 386 -33.89 -15.45 12.92
N ALA A 387 -32.89 -14.96 13.64
CA ALA A 387 -31.69 -14.37 13.04
C ALA A 387 -30.90 -15.40 12.23
N THR A 388 -30.83 -16.64 12.74
CA THR A 388 -30.17 -17.74 12.03
C THR A 388 -30.98 -18.17 10.80
N ASP A 389 -32.31 -18.27 10.89
CA ASP A 389 -33.19 -18.52 9.74
C ASP A 389 -33.05 -17.41 8.69
N TYR A 390 -32.92 -16.16 9.11
CA TYR A 390 -32.67 -15.02 8.23
C TYR A 390 -31.32 -15.13 7.50
N LEU A 391 -30.25 -15.54 8.20
CA LEU A 391 -28.94 -15.79 7.61
C LEU A 391 -29.01 -16.84 6.49
N HIS A 392 -29.64 -17.98 6.76
CA HIS A 392 -29.71 -19.10 5.80
C HIS A 392 -30.76 -18.89 4.70
N GLY A 393 -31.91 -18.31 5.03
CA GLY A 393 -33.03 -18.13 4.11
C GLY A 393 -32.95 -16.89 3.23
N LYS A 394 -32.16 -15.88 3.62
CA LYS A 394 -32.07 -14.61 2.88
C LYS A 394 -30.65 -14.12 2.64
N VAL A 395 -29.80 -14.04 3.68
CA VAL A 395 -28.46 -13.42 3.54
C VAL A 395 -27.53 -14.25 2.65
N ILE A 396 -27.39 -15.55 2.91
CA ILE A 396 -26.54 -16.44 2.10
C ILE A 396 -27.05 -16.53 0.65
N PRO A 397 -28.36 -16.76 0.37
CA PRO A 397 -28.89 -16.74 -0.98
C PRO A 397 -28.64 -15.43 -1.74
N ASN A 398 -28.83 -14.27 -1.08
CA ASN A 398 -28.56 -12.97 -1.69
C ASN A 398 -27.06 -12.78 -2.00
N LEU A 399 -26.17 -13.20 -1.10
CA LEU A 399 -24.73 -13.19 -1.34
C LEU A 399 -24.34 -14.05 -2.54
N VAL A 400 -24.87 -15.28 -2.64
CA VAL A 400 -24.64 -16.17 -3.78
C VAL A 400 -25.18 -15.57 -5.07
N HIS A 401 -26.35 -14.93 -5.02
CA HIS A 401 -26.89 -14.21 -6.18
C HIS A 401 -25.94 -13.11 -6.63
N ASN A 402 -25.46 -12.25 -5.72
CA ASN A 402 -24.54 -11.17 -6.03
C ASN A 402 -23.20 -11.67 -6.58
N LEU A 403 -22.62 -12.73 -6.01
CA LEU A 403 -21.39 -13.33 -6.52
C LEU A 403 -21.57 -13.91 -7.93
N ASN A 404 -22.77 -14.42 -8.25
CA ASN A 404 -23.11 -14.89 -9.59
C ASN A 404 -23.36 -13.76 -10.61
N LEU A 405 -23.44 -12.50 -10.19
CA LEU A 405 -23.48 -11.34 -11.08
C LEU A 405 -22.06 -10.90 -11.51
N THR A 406 -21.02 -11.47 -10.93
CA THR A 406 -19.63 -11.19 -11.31
C THR A 406 -19.40 -11.62 -12.77
N PRO A 407 -18.84 -10.76 -13.64
CA PRO A 407 -18.52 -11.15 -15.01
C PRO A 407 -17.46 -12.26 -15.03
N GLU A 408 -17.52 -13.11 -16.05
CA GLU A 408 -16.45 -14.09 -16.29
C GLU A 408 -15.21 -13.35 -16.82
N GLU A 409 -14.09 -13.50 -16.12
CA GLU A 409 -12.83 -12.83 -16.40
C GLU A 409 -11.67 -13.78 -16.18
N ASP A 410 -10.55 -13.54 -16.89
CA ASP A 410 -9.31 -14.27 -16.63
C ASP A 410 -8.57 -13.64 -15.44
N TYR A 411 -8.57 -14.35 -14.32
CA TYR A 411 -7.84 -13.93 -13.12
C TYR A 411 -6.36 -14.33 -13.13
N SER A 412 -5.84 -14.91 -14.20
CA SER A 412 -4.43 -15.26 -14.32
C SER A 412 -3.51 -14.03 -14.28
N PRO A 413 -2.28 -14.15 -13.74
CA PRO A 413 -1.67 -15.35 -13.18
C PRO A 413 -2.14 -15.68 -11.76
N ALA A 414 -1.79 -16.86 -11.23
CA ALA A 414 -2.19 -17.33 -9.89
C ALA A 414 -1.99 -16.32 -8.73
N PRO A 415 -0.96 -15.45 -8.71
CA PRO A 415 -0.89 -14.34 -7.75
C PRO A 415 -2.10 -13.41 -7.74
N HIS A 416 -2.60 -13.03 -8.93
CA HIS A 416 -3.80 -12.20 -9.04
C HIS A 416 -5.05 -12.97 -8.59
N LYS A 417 -5.14 -14.28 -8.91
CA LYS A 417 -6.19 -15.15 -8.33
C LYS A 417 -6.17 -15.14 -6.80
N ALA A 418 -4.99 -15.11 -6.16
CA ALA A 418 -4.89 -15.04 -4.71
C ALA A 418 -5.44 -13.72 -4.14
N HIS A 419 -5.29 -12.61 -4.86
CA HIS A 419 -5.93 -11.33 -4.52
C HIS A 419 -7.45 -11.41 -4.64
N GLU A 420 -7.98 -11.97 -5.73
CA GLU A 420 -9.43 -12.15 -5.92
C GLU A 420 -10.04 -13.09 -4.87
N VAL A 421 -9.31 -14.11 -4.41
CA VAL A 421 -9.71 -14.93 -3.25
C VAL A 421 -9.92 -14.03 -2.03
N VAL A 422 -8.94 -13.19 -1.67
CA VAL A 422 -9.03 -12.32 -0.48
C VAL A 422 -10.20 -11.33 -0.61
N LYS A 423 -10.39 -10.74 -1.78
CA LYS A 423 -11.53 -9.85 -2.08
C LYS A 423 -12.88 -10.54 -1.86
N ASN A 424 -13.07 -11.73 -2.44
CA ASN A 424 -14.31 -12.49 -2.27
C ASN A 424 -14.55 -12.91 -0.81
N LEU A 425 -13.49 -13.31 -0.10
CA LEU A 425 -13.55 -13.62 1.32
C LEU A 425 -13.96 -12.40 2.17
N ASN A 426 -13.49 -11.20 1.82
CA ASN A 426 -13.89 -9.96 2.48
C ASN A 426 -15.37 -9.64 2.25
N ILE A 427 -15.89 -9.83 1.03
CA ILE A 427 -17.33 -9.66 0.71
C ILE A 427 -18.19 -10.61 1.55
N ILE A 428 -17.80 -11.88 1.66
CA ILE A 428 -18.51 -12.89 2.46
C ILE A 428 -18.56 -12.46 3.94
N HIS A 429 -17.46 -11.97 4.49
CA HIS A 429 -17.42 -11.49 5.88
C HIS A 429 -18.22 -10.20 6.08
N HIS A 430 -18.12 -9.24 5.16
CA HIS A 430 -18.80 -7.95 5.23
C HIS A 430 -20.33 -8.11 5.21
N THR A 431 -20.84 -9.11 4.49
CA THR A 431 -22.27 -9.49 4.48
C THR A 431 -22.73 -10.22 5.75
N GLY A 432 -21.83 -10.47 6.70
CA GLY A 432 -22.15 -11.16 7.96
C GLY A 432 -22.18 -12.69 7.84
N VAL A 433 -21.55 -13.26 6.81
CA VAL A 433 -21.48 -14.72 6.61
C VAL A 433 -20.12 -15.28 7.07
N ASN A 434 -20.13 -16.33 7.90
CA ASN A 434 -18.91 -16.97 8.37
C ASN A 434 -18.32 -17.93 7.32
N PHE A 435 -17.00 -18.04 7.22
CA PHE A 435 -16.34 -18.96 6.28
C PHE A 435 -16.69 -20.44 6.46
N ARG A 436 -17.32 -20.86 7.57
CA ARG A 436 -17.89 -22.20 7.69
C ARG A 436 -18.89 -22.53 6.56
N TYR A 437 -19.49 -21.51 5.94
CA TYR A 437 -20.43 -21.68 4.81
C TYR A 437 -19.79 -21.61 3.43
N LEU A 438 -18.46 -21.52 3.32
CA LEU A 438 -17.79 -21.52 2.02
C LEU A 438 -18.21 -22.71 1.16
N GLY A 439 -18.42 -23.89 1.76
CA GLY A 439 -18.92 -25.06 1.04
C GLY A 439 -20.30 -24.84 0.40
N VAL A 440 -21.25 -24.29 1.16
CA VAL A 440 -22.60 -24.00 0.65
C VAL A 440 -22.58 -22.91 -0.42
N ILE A 441 -21.81 -21.85 -0.19
CA ILE A 441 -21.66 -20.75 -1.16
C ILE A 441 -21.07 -21.30 -2.47
N CYS A 442 -19.92 -21.98 -2.39
CA CYS A 442 -19.18 -22.49 -3.54
C CYS A 442 -20.00 -23.46 -4.41
N ARG A 443 -20.84 -24.28 -3.79
CA ARG A 443 -21.72 -25.22 -4.50
C ARG A 443 -22.68 -24.53 -5.46
N ASP A 444 -23.19 -23.36 -5.05
CA ASP A 444 -24.25 -22.63 -5.75
C ASP A 444 -23.71 -21.50 -6.64
N ILE A 445 -22.37 -21.31 -6.70
CA ILE A 445 -21.72 -20.46 -7.68
C ILE A 445 -21.72 -21.13 -9.06
N LYS A 446 -22.09 -20.36 -10.07
CA LYS A 446 -22.20 -20.76 -11.47
C LYS A 446 -21.09 -20.15 -12.34
N VAL A 447 -20.54 -19.01 -11.92
CA VAL A 447 -19.44 -18.31 -12.62
C VAL A 447 -18.14 -19.12 -12.46
N PRO A 448 -17.57 -19.69 -13.55
CA PRO A 448 -16.41 -20.57 -13.46
C PRO A 448 -15.19 -19.96 -12.75
N CYS A 449 -14.79 -18.72 -13.08
CA CYS A 449 -13.61 -18.11 -12.45
C CYS A 449 -13.77 -17.93 -10.94
N VAL A 450 -14.95 -17.49 -10.47
CA VAL A 450 -15.28 -17.36 -9.04
C VAL A 450 -15.35 -18.72 -8.36
N LYS A 451 -15.91 -19.73 -9.05
CA LYS A 451 -16.01 -21.08 -8.51
C LYS A 451 -14.63 -21.72 -8.31
N GLU A 452 -13.74 -21.60 -9.29
CA GLU A 452 -12.36 -22.13 -9.24
C GLU A 452 -11.59 -21.57 -8.04
N ILE A 453 -11.62 -20.25 -7.83
CA ILE A 453 -10.89 -19.62 -6.73
C ILE A 453 -11.48 -20.02 -5.35
N LEU A 454 -12.80 -20.14 -5.23
CA LEU A 454 -13.46 -20.51 -3.97
C LEU A 454 -13.21 -21.98 -3.60
N ILE A 455 -13.33 -22.91 -4.56
CA ILE A 455 -13.05 -24.32 -4.30
C ILE A 455 -11.55 -24.53 -4.01
N THR A 456 -10.66 -23.81 -4.68
CA THR A 456 -9.22 -23.83 -4.38
C THR A 456 -8.93 -23.35 -2.95
N GLU A 457 -9.55 -22.25 -2.51
CA GLU A 457 -9.43 -21.73 -1.14
C GLU A 457 -10.01 -22.72 -0.08
N ILE A 458 -11.10 -23.42 -0.39
CA ILE A 458 -11.65 -24.49 0.46
C ILE A 458 -10.60 -25.60 0.64
N ILE A 459 -10.02 -26.08 -0.46
CA ILE A 459 -9.01 -27.15 -0.43
C ILE A 459 -7.73 -26.68 0.29
N ALA A 460 -7.31 -25.42 0.14
CA ALA A 460 -6.19 -24.84 0.90
C ALA A 460 -6.44 -24.89 2.43
N ARG A 461 -7.68 -24.56 2.86
CA ARG A 461 -8.09 -24.63 4.27
C ARG A 461 -8.20 -26.06 4.78
N VAL A 462 -8.57 -27.02 3.93
CA VAL A 462 -8.54 -28.45 4.25
C VAL A 462 -7.10 -28.89 4.51
N TRP A 463 -6.17 -28.57 3.61
CA TRP A 463 -4.76 -28.87 3.79
C TRP A 463 -4.18 -28.21 5.04
N LYS A 464 -4.50 -26.94 5.32
CA LYS A 464 -4.15 -26.28 6.59
C LYS A 464 -4.57 -27.11 7.82
N ARG A 465 -5.79 -27.67 7.84
CA ARG A 465 -6.25 -28.49 8.97
C ARG A 465 -5.52 -29.83 9.05
N ILE A 466 -5.28 -30.49 7.92
CA ILE A 466 -4.50 -31.74 7.83
C ILE A 466 -3.09 -31.49 8.37
N THR A 467 -2.41 -30.45 7.91
CA THR A 467 -1.05 -30.08 8.33
C THR A 467 -1.00 -29.82 9.83
N ARG A 468 -1.88 -28.96 10.38
CA ARG A 468 -1.91 -28.69 11.82
C ARG A 468 -2.11 -29.95 12.66
N SER A 469 -2.94 -30.89 12.20
CA SER A 469 -3.13 -32.18 12.85
C SER A 469 -1.86 -33.03 12.83
N ARG A 470 -1.17 -33.10 11.69
CA ARG A 470 0.11 -33.82 11.55
C ARG A 470 1.23 -33.21 12.40
N LEU A 471 1.33 -31.87 12.43
CA LEU A 471 2.33 -31.17 13.24
C LEU A 471 2.16 -31.47 14.74
N ARG A 472 0.92 -31.45 15.27
CA ARG A 472 0.65 -31.80 16.68
C ARG A 472 1.05 -33.24 16.99
N LYS A 473 0.64 -34.20 16.16
CA LYS A 473 1.04 -35.61 16.32
C LYS A 473 2.56 -35.78 16.33
N LEU A 474 3.26 -35.05 15.47
CA LEU A 474 4.73 -35.07 15.43
C LEU A 474 5.33 -34.48 16.72
N MET A 475 4.75 -33.42 17.29
CA MET A 475 5.19 -32.90 18.59
C MET A 475 5.06 -33.94 19.70
N ASP A 476 3.94 -34.67 19.73
CA ASP A 476 3.67 -35.70 20.74
C ASP A 476 4.67 -36.85 20.69
N ILE A 477 5.15 -37.18 19.48
CA ILE A 477 6.14 -38.23 19.20
C ILE A 477 7.56 -37.75 19.48
N THR A 478 7.94 -36.60 18.90
CA THR A 478 9.33 -36.13 18.96
C THR A 478 9.72 -35.69 20.36
N ARG A 479 8.84 -34.96 21.05
CA ARG A 479 9.05 -34.38 22.39
C ARG A 479 10.36 -33.58 22.51
N ARG A 480 10.83 -32.97 21.41
CA ARG A 480 12.04 -32.13 21.38
C ARG A 480 11.80 -30.85 20.58
N PRO A 481 12.45 -29.74 20.94
CA PRO A 481 12.41 -28.50 20.18
C PRO A 481 13.35 -28.57 18.97
N SER A 482 13.01 -29.35 17.94
CA SER A 482 13.72 -29.38 16.64
C SER A 482 12.88 -28.76 15.53
N GLU A 483 13.46 -28.35 14.41
CA GLU A 483 12.72 -27.77 13.27
C GLU A 483 12.64 -28.71 12.06
N ASP A 484 13.72 -29.44 11.75
CA ASP A 484 13.81 -30.31 10.57
C ASP A 484 12.66 -31.33 10.42
N PRO A 485 12.16 -31.99 11.49
CA PRO A 485 11.03 -32.91 11.37
C PRO A 485 9.75 -32.26 10.84
N TYR A 486 9.56 -30.97 11.11
CA TYR A 486 8.40 -30.20 10.67
C TYR A 486 8.56 -29.79 9.20
N LYS A 487 9.76 -29.41 8.76
CA LYS A 487 10.08 -29.15 7.34
C LYS A 487 9.84 -30.38 6.47
N LEU A 488 10.19 -31.57 6.98
CA LEU A 488 9.91 -32.85 6.30
C LEU A 488 8.41 -33.06 6.03
N ILE A 489 7.55 -32.80 7.02
CA ILE A 489 6.08 -32.91 6.83
C ILE A 489 5.60 -31.94 5.74
N ILE A 490 6.13 -30.72 5.71
CA ILE A 490 5.73 -29.72 4.71
C ILE A 490 6.21 -30.13 3.31
N ALA A 491 7.45 -30.61 3.17
CA ALA A 491 7.98 -31.12 1.91
C ALA A 491 7.17 -32.33 1.40
N ASP A 492 6.79 -33.27 2.28
CA ASP A 492 5.91 -34.39 1.93
C ASP A 492 4.55 -33.91 1.39
N ILE A 493 4.00 -32.84 1.97
CA ILE A 493 2.75 -32.25 1.48
C ILE A 493 2.96 -31.62 0.11
N PHE A 494 4.03 -30.84 -0.10
CA PHE A 494 4.34 -30.29 -1.43
C PHE A 494 4.55 -31.40 -2.46
N LYS A 495 5.16 -32.51 -2.09
CA LYS A 495 5.26 -33.69 -2.95
C LYS A 495 3.88 -34.22 -3.34
N VAL A 496 2.95 -34.33 -2.39
CA VAL A 496 1.57 -34.76 -2.70
C VAL A 496 0.87 -33.76 -3.63
N LEU A 497 1.11 -32.46 -3.47
CA LEU A 497 0.45 -31.42 -4.27
C LEU A 497 1.04 -31.24 -5.67
N LEU A 498 2.36 -31.38 -5.81
CA LEU A 498 3.11 -30.96 -7.00
C LEU A 498 3.64 -32.13 -7.84
N ASP A 499 3.78 -33.33 -7.26
CA ASP A 499 4.29 -34.51 -7.96
C ASP A 499 3.15 -35.49 -8.33
N PRO A 500 2.67 -35.45 -9.59
CA PRO A 500 1.60 -36.33 -10.04
C PRO A 500 2.04 -37.81 -10.13
N THR A 501 3.33 -38.12 -10.05
CA THR A 501 3.85 -39.49 -10.19
C THR A 501 3.75 -40.32 -8.90
N GLN A 502 3.33 -39.70 -7.78
CA GLN A 502 3.19 -40.41 -6.52
C GLN A 502 2.13 -41.55 -6.60
N PRO A 503 2.39 -42.70 -5.97
CA PRO A 503 1.47 -43.83 -6.03
C PRO A 503 0.14 -43.52 -5.32
N ASN A 504 -0.96 -44.08 -5.84
CA ASN A 504 -2.32 -43.94 -5.28
C ASN A 504 -2.88 -42.50 -5.22
N GLN A 505 -2.28 -41.55 -5.92
CA GLN A 505 -2.77 -40.16 -6.03
C GLN A 505 -4.19 -40.09 -6.62
N ASP A 506 -4.45 -40.80 -7.72
CA ASP A 506 -5.74 -40.71 -8.43
C ASP A 506 -6.91 -41.11 -7.54
N ARG A 507 -6.70 -42.14 -6.70
CA ARG A 507 -7.67 -42.57 -5.70
C ARG A 507 -7.89 -41.50 -4.63
N PHE A 508 -6.80 -40.93 -4.11
CA PHE A 508 -6.83 -39.91 -3.06
C PHE A 508 -7.58 -38.64 -3.46
N TRP A 509 -7.44 -38.19 -4.70
CA TRP A 509 -8.11 -36.98 -5.21
C TRP A 509 -9.53 -37.24 -5.75
N SER A 510 -9.87 -38.48 -6.12
CA SER A 510 -11.14 -38.78 -6.82
C SER A 510 -12.18 -39.50 -5.97
N GLU A 511 -11.78 -40.35 -5.00
CA GLU A 511 -12.72 -41.11 -4.16
C GLU A 511 -13.30 -40.29 -3.00
N SER A 512 -14.58 -40.53 -2.69
CA SER A 512 -15.31 -39.92 -1.56
C SER A 512 -15.34 -40.81 -0.31
N SER A 513 -14.50 -41.85 -0.24
CA SER A 513 -14.41 -42.76 0.91
C SER A 513 -13.51 -42.19 2.03
N PRO A 514 -13.71 -42.58 3.31
CA PRO A 514 -12.91 -42.08 4.43
C PRO A 514 -11.40 -42.21 4.21
N GLY A 515 -10.67 -41.13 4.48
CA GLY A 515 -9.21 -41.03 4.27
C GLY A 515 -8.80 -40.35 2.96
N ASN A 516 -9.71 -40.16 2.01
CA ASN A 516 -9.47 -39.44 0.76
C ASN A 516 -9.88 -37.96 0.86
N LEU A 517 -9.35 -37.12 -0.04
CA LEU A 517 -9.46 -35.67 0.09
C LEU A 517 -10.90 -35.15 -0.06
N LYS A 518 -11.71 -35.73 -0.97
CA LYS A 518 -13.14 -35.35 -1.11
C LYS A 518 -13.92 -35.56 0.17
N TYR A 519 -13.71 -36.71 0.82
CA TYR A 519 -14.36 -37.02 2.10
C TYR A 519 -13.97 -35.98 3.16
N ILE A 520 -12.66 -35.74 3.32
CA ILE A 520 -12.16 -34.77 4.31
C ILE A 520 -12.68 -33.35 4.01
N ALA A 521 -12.74 -32.95 2.74
CA ALA A 521 -13.27 -31.65 2.34
C ALA A 521 -14.75 -31.49 2.73
N MET A 522 -15.58 -32.50 2.47
CA MET A 522 -17.00 -32.48 2.85
C MET A 522 -17.24 -32.55 4.36
N GLU A 523 -16.36 -33.21 5.13
CA GLU A 523 -16.43 -33.20 6.60
C GLU A 523 -16.08 -31.82 7.19
N ILE A 524 -15.11 -31.12 6.58
CA ILE A 524 -14.63 -29.81 7.03
C ILE A 524 -15.57 -28.68 6.57
N PHE A 525 -16.03 -28.75 5.32
CA PHE A 525 -16.92 -27.80 4.65
C PHE A 525 -18.08 -28.57 4.01
N PRO A 526 -19.17 -28.81 4.75
CA PRO A 526 -20.26 -29.61 4.22
C PRO A 526 -20.88 -28.97 2.99
N ARG A 527 -21.29 -29.84 2.06
CA ARG A 527 -21.88 -29.48 0.76
C ARG A 527 -20.96 -28.69 -0.17
N CYS A 528 -19.63 -28.70 0.04
CA CYS A 528 -18.68 -28.02 -0.85
C CYS A 528 -18.58 -28.59 -2.28
N LEU A 529 -19.05 -29.83 -2.50
CA LEU A 529 -19.10 -30.49 -3.79
C LEU A 529 -20.56 -30.80 -4.16
N ASN A 530 -20.93 -30.59 -5.42
CA ASN A 530 -22.22 -31.05 -5.96
C ASN A 530 -22.20 -32.55 -6.30
N ASP A 531 -23.35 -33.10 -6.69
CA ASP A 531 -23.49 -34.55 -6.90
C ASP A 531 -22.69 -35.08 -8.09
N GLU A 532 -22.39 -34.24 -9.09
CA GLU A 532 -21.51 -34.57 -10.20
C GLU A 532 -20.03 -34.61 -9.76
N GLU A 533 -19.60 -33.61 -9.00
CA GLU A 533 -18.23 -33.49 -8.49
C GLU A 533 -17.87 -34.58 -7.48
N LYS A 534 -18.86 -35.15 -6.78
CA LYS A 534 -18.68 -36.28 -5.85
C LYS A 534 -18.35 -37.60 -6.55
N LYS A 535 -18.66 -37.74 -7.84
CA LYS A 535 -18.48 -39.00 -8.56
C LYS A 535 -17.00 -39.40 -8.59
N PRO A 536 -16.69 -40.72 -8.46
CA PRO A 536 -15.32 -41.20 -8.33
C PRO A 536 -14.47 -41.04 -9.61
N ASN A 537 -15.09 -40.74 -10.75
CA ASN A 537 -14.42 -40.46 -12.02
C ASN A 537 -14.00 -39.00 -12.20
N ILE A 538 -14.43 -38.10 -11.29
CA ILE A 538 -14.05 -36.69 -11.31
C ILE A 538 -12.87 -36.49 -10.37
N ASP A 539 -11.73 -36.06 -10.89
CA ASP A 539 -10.56 -35.72 -10.08
C ASP A 539 -10.69 -34.28 -9.58
N LEU A 540 -10.54 -34.06 -8.27
CA LEU A 540 -10.57 -32.71 -7.68
C LEU A 540 -9.54 -31.75 -8.29
N ARG A 541 -8.39 -32.25 -8.77
CA ARG A 541 -7.34 -31.45 -9.41
C ARG A 541 -7.82 -30.75 -10.69
N LYS A 542 -8.90 -31.23 -11.30
CA LYS A 542 -9.52 -30.60 -12.48
C LYS A 542 -10.43 -29.43 -12.14
N LEU A 543 -10.77 -29.25 -10.85
CA LEU A 543 -11.68 -28.21 -10.37
C LEU A 543 -10.97 -27.07 -9.65
N ILE A 544 -9.67 -27.24 -9.34
CA ILE A 544 -8.86 -26.31 -8.56
C ILE A 544 -7.65 -25.86 -9.38
N ASP A 545 -7.11 -24.71 -9.00
CA ASP A 545 -5.80 -24.26 -9.44
C ASP A 545 -4.75 -24.69 -8.41
N ILE A 546 -3.87 -25.64 -8.78
CA ILE A 546 -2.84 -26.18 -7.87
C ILE A 546 -1.80 -25.11 -7.50
N LYS A 547 -1.45 -24.21 -8.42
CA LYS A 547 -0.49 -23.14 -8.12
C LYS A 547 -1.07 -22.18 -7.09
N LEU A 548 -2.31 -21.76 -7.29
CA LEU A 548 -3.06 -20.96 -6.32
C LEU A 548 -3.20 -21.69 -4.98
N LEU A 549 -3.51 -22.99 -4.98
CA LEU A 549 -3.60 -23.81 -3.76
C LEU A 549 -2.30 -23.71 -2.95
N VAL A 550 -1.15 -23.88 -3.60
CA VAL A 550 0.16 -23.79 -2.94
C VAL A 550 0.42 -22.39 -2.41
N ILE A 551 0.16 -21.33 -3.20
CA ILE A 551 0.31 -19.93 -2.76
C ILE A 551 -0.53 -19.68 -1.49
N ARG A 552 -1.81 -20.04 -1.52
CA ARG A 552 -2.73 -19.87 -0.38
C ARG A 552 -2.32 -20.71 0.83
N TYR A 553 -1.86 -21.94 0.62
CA TYR A 553 -1.37 -22.81 1.67
C TYR A 553 -0.14 -22.23 2.38
N ILE A 554 0.85 -21.77 1.61
CA ILE A 554 2.07 -21.09 2.11
C ILE A 554 1.69 -19.87 2.96
N GLN A 555 0.83 -18.99 2.42
CA GLN A 555 0.35 -17.80 3.12
C GLN A 555 -0.39 -18.14 4.42
N MET A 556 -1.26 -19.16 4.43
CA MET A 556 -2.04 -19.55 5.59
C MET A 556 -1.26 -20.23 6.72
N MET A 557 -0.11 -20.81 6.39
CA MET A 557 0.77 -21.56 7.29
C MET A 557 2.05 -20.79 7.64
N ASN A 558 2.29 -19.62 7.02
CA ASN A 558 3.53 -18.84 7.13
C ASN A 558 4.79 -19.68 6.86
N ILE A 559 4.78 -20.39 5.73
CA ILE A 559 5.95 -21.17 5.29
C ILE A 559 6.89 -20.24 4.54
N ARG A 560 8.16 -20.16 4.95
CA ARG A 560 9.18 -19.43 4.21
C ARG A 560 9.88 -20.38 3.27
N ILE A 561 9.85 -20.05 1.99
CA ILE A 561 10.49 -20.79 0.91
C ILE A 561 11.61 -19.93 0.35
N ASN A 562 12.72 -20.57 -0.01
CA ASN A 562 13.82 -19.93 -0.68
C ASN A 562 13.31 -19.12 -1.87
N LEU A 563 13.73 -17.85 -1.95
CA LEU A 563 13.24 -16.89 -2.95
C LEU A 563 13.44 -17.39 -4.38
N SER A 564 14.58 -18.01 -4.67
CA SER A 564 14.89 -18.49 -6.01
C SER A 564 13.93 -19.62 -6.43
N THR A 565 13.69 -20.59 -5.54
CA THR A 565 12.75 -21.69 -5.75
C THR A 565 11.31 -21.17 -5.88
N PHE A 566 10.90 -20.22 -5.04
CA PHE A 566 9.57 -19.64 -5.11
C PHE A 566 9.33 -18.86 -6.42
N ASN A 567 10.32 -18.09 -6.88
CA ASN A 567 10.23 -17.39 -8.16
C ASN A 567 10.17 -18.39 -9.33
N GLN A 568 11.00 -19.43 -9.33
CA GLN A 568 10.92 -20.50 -10.33
C GLN A 568 9.53 -21.16 -10.34
N PHE A 569 8.97 -21.44 -9.17
CA PHE A 569 7.63 -21.98 -9.02
C PHE A 569 6.54 -21.06 -9.64
N LEU A 570 6.61 -19.75 -9.37
CA LEU A 570 5.66 -18.79 -9.92
C LEU A 570 5.75 -18.65 -11.45
N HIS A 571 6.96 -18.63 -11.99
CA HIS A 571 7.23 -18.46 -13.43
C HIS A 571 7.06 -19.74 -14.25
N THR A 572 6.96 -20.90 -13.61
CA THR A 572 6.73 -22.16 -14.32
C THR A 572 5.35 -22.16 -14.99
N PRO A 573 5.23 -22.40 -16.31
CA PRO A 573 3.92 -22.45 -16.97
C PRO A 573 3.02 -23.53 -16.35
N ASP A 574 1.72 -23.29 -16.28
CA ASP A 574 0.76 -24.22 -15.67
C ASP A 574 0.67 -25.56 -16.43
N SER A 575 1.23 -25.63 -17.65
CA SER A 575 1.32 -26.83 -18.49
C SER A 575 2.51 -27.74 -18.20
N ARG A 576 3.48 -27.34 -17.35
CA ARG A 576 4.65 -28.15 -16.97
C ARG A 576 4.48 -28.76 -15.58
N PRO A 577 5.09 -29.94 -15.29
CA PRO A 577 5.15 -30.46 -13.93
C PRO A 577 5.82 -29.41 -13.03
N PHE A 578 5.13 -29.02 -11.97
CA PHE A 578 5.54 -27.94 -11.08
C PHE A 578 6.96 -28.15 -10.54
N VAL A 579 7.70 -27.06 -10.33
CA VAL A 579 8.98 -27.08 -9.60
C VAL A 579 8.76 -27.78 -8.26
N GLN A 580 9.45 -28.90 -8.03
CA GLN A 580 9.35 -29.60 -6.76
C GLN A 580 9.99 -28.74 -5.66
N ILE A 581 9.26 -28.57 -4.56
CA ILE A 581 9.72 -27.85 -3.39
C ILE A 581 10.17 -28.90 -2.37
N GLY A 582 11.47 -29.09 -2.25
CA GLY A 582 12.09 -30.04 -1.33
C GLY A 582 12.29 -29.46 0.07
N VAL A 583 12.86 -30.27 0.97
CA VAL A 583 13.13 -29.87 2.36
C VAL A 583 14.16 -28.73 2.42
N SER A 584 15.17 -28.76 1.55
CA SER A 584 16.22 -27.73 1.45
C SER A 584 15.71 -26.39 0.94
N ASP A 585 14.56 -26.38 0.25
CA ASP A 585 13.93 -25.15 -0.24
C ASP A 585 13.09 -24.45 0.84
N ILE A 586 12.85 -25.11 1.98
CA ILE A 586 12.05 -24.58 3.09
C ILE A 586 12.97 -23.94 4.14
N ASP A 587 12.99 -22.62 4.14
CA ASP A 587 13.80 -21.83 5.09
C ASP A 587 13.24 -21.93 6.51
N GLU A 588 11.92 -21.83 6.69
CA GLU A 588 11.25 -21.93 8.00
C GLU A 588 9.79 -22.38 7.86
N VAL A 589 9.30 -23.13 8.86
CA VAL A 589 7.86 -23.26 9.13
C VAL A 589 7.48 -22.32 10.27
N GLY A 590 7.14 -21.08 9.93
CA GLY A 590 6.93 -20.00 10.88
C GLY A 590 5.64 -20.11 11.69
N SER A 591 5.48 -19.21 12.66
CA SER A 591 4.23 -19.00 13.38
C SER A 591 3.31 -18.07 12.59
N THR A 592 2.00 -18.21 12.77
CA THR A 592 1.05 -17.17 12.31
C THR A 592 0.51 -16.42 13.50
N ILE A 593 0.60 -15.09 13.48
CA ILE A 593 0.18 -14.25 14.60
C ILE A 593 -1.07 -13.46 14.20
N LYS A 594 -2.02 -13.33 15.13
CA LYS A 594 -3.15 -12.43 15.01
C LYS A 594 -3.15 -11.45 16.18
N TYR A 595 -3.52 -10.22 15.91
CA TYR A 595 -3.52 -9.14 16.89
C TYR A 595 -4.56 -8.09 16.49
N PRO A 596 -4.95 -7.17 17.40
CA PRO A 596 -6.02 -6.23 17.16
C PRO A 596 -5.86 -5.39 15.90
N TYR A 597 -6.97 -5.01 15.27
CA TYR A 597 -6.96 -4.24 14.01
C TYR A 597 -6.29 -2.86 14.15
N VAL A 598 -6.35 -2.27 15.35
CA VAL A 598 -5.76 -0.97 15.68
C VAL A 598 -4.27 -0.90 15.35
N ILE A 599 -3.56 -2.02 15.44
CA ILE A 599 -2.12 -2.07 15.19
C ILE A 599 -1.86 -1.79 13.71
N ASP A 600 -2.51 -2.54 12.81
CA ASP A 600 -2.36 -2.29 11.37
C ASP A 600 -2.93 -0.94 10.95
N PHE A 601 -4.04 -0.51 11.57
CA PHE A 601 -4.57 0.83 11.33
C PHE A 601 -3.56 1.93 11.71
N SER A 602 -2.87 1.79 12.85
CA SER A 602 -1.85 2.74 13.32
C SER A 602 -0.62 2.72 12.42
N CYS A 603 -0.13 1.53 12.04
CA CYS A 603 0.97 1.37 11.08
C CYS A 603 0.62 1.99 9.71
N GLY A 604 -0.56 1.71 9.17
CA GLY A 604 -1.01 2.27 7.90
C GLY A 604 -1.13 3.80 7.96
N SER A 605 -1.63 4.33 9.08
CA SER A 605 -1.72 5.78 9.32
C SER A 605 -0.35 6.44 9.41
N GLN A 606 0.63 5.78 10.01
CA GLN A 606 2.02 6.24 10.02
C GLN A 606 2.60 6.31 8.59
N PHE A 607 2.46 5.24 7.79
CA PHE A 607 2.92 5.25 6.39
C PHE A 607 2.21 6.30 5.53
N MET A 608 0.94 6.61 5.80
CA MET A 608 0.25 7.73 5.13
C MET A 608 0.87 9.09 5.48
N LYS A 609 1.26 9.29 6.75
CA LYS A 609 1.96 10.50 7.19
C LYS A 609 3.32 10.63 6.52
N GLU A 610 4.08 9.54 6.47
CA GLU A 610 5.38 9.47 5.79
C GLU A 610 5.24 9.80 4.30
N THR A 611 4.26 9.17 3.63
CA THR A 611 3.92 9.48 2.23
C THR A 611 3.63 10.97 2.04
N ARG A 612 2.81 11.57 2.93
CA ARG A 612 2.51 13.01 2.89
C ARG A 612 3.76 13.87 3.12
N ALA A 613 4.61 13.50 4.07
CA ALA A 613 5.86 14.22 4.35
C ALA A 613 6.86 14.16 3.19
N ILE A 614 6.84 13.08 2.40
CA ILE A 614 7.64 12.95 1.17
C ILE A 614 7.05 13.81 0.04
N VAL A 615 5.72 13.80 -0.13
CA VAL A 615 5.02 14.55 -1.20
C VAL A 615 5.01 16.06 -0.95
N ASP A 616 4.81 16.51 0.30
CA ASP A 616 4.67 17.91 0.71
C ASP A 616 5.92 18.43 1.44
N ASN A 617 7.12 18.10 0.97
CA ASN A 617 8.37 18.46 1.64
C ASN A 617 8.86 19.86 1.19
N PRO A 618 8.90 20.89 2.07
CA PRO A 618 9.35 22.23 1.67
C PRO A 618 10.86 22.34 1.36
N HIS A 619 11.66 21.34 1.72
CA HIS A 619 13.11 21.39 1.65
C HIS A 619 13.72 20.47 0.57
N LYS A 620 12.97 19.49 0.08
CA LYS A 620 13.45 18.48 -0.87
C LYS A 620 12.36 18.13 -1.87
N GLU A 621 12.73 18.06 -3.15
CA GLU A 621 11.83 17.55 -4.18
C GLU A 621 11.46 16.08 -3.89
N ILE A 622 10.23 15.70 -4.28
CA ILE A 622 9.66 14.39 -4.02
C ILE A 622 10.55 13.24 -4.52
N ASP A 623 10.81 12.26 -3.65
CA ASP A 623 11.31 10.94 -4.07
C ASP A 623 10.10 10.03 -4.35
N ILE A 624 9.81 9.84 -5.64
CA ILE A 624 8.61 9.08 -6.06
C ILE A 624 8.72 7.61 -5.72
N LEU A 625 9.92 7.04 -5.74
CA LEU A 625 10.09 5.63 -5.39
C LEU A 625 9.83 5.43 -3.90
N GLU A 626 10.32 6.35 -3.06
CA GLU A 626 10.02 6.35 -1.63
C GLU A 626 8.53 6.52 -1.35
N ALA A 627 7.89 7.52 -1.98
CA ALA A 627 6.45 7.75 -1.85
C ALA A 627 5.61 6.55 -2.34
N ASP A 628 5.99 5.93 -3.46
CA ASP A 628 5.34 4.76 -4.03
C ASP A 628 5.45 3.53 -3.12
N ARG A 629 6.59 3.35 -2.44
CA ARG A 629 6.78 2.29 -1.44
C ARG A 629 5.91 2.55 -0.20
N SER A 630 6.00 3.74 0.38
CA SER A 630 5.26 4.12 1.59
C SER A 630 3.74 4.06 1.39
N ALA A 631 3.23 4.53 0.24
CA ALA A 631 1.80 4.44 -0.08
C ALA A 631 1.32 2.98 -0.23
N ASP A 632 2.18 2.09 -0.74
CA ASP A 632 1.89 0.67 -0.87
C ASP A 632 1.83 -0.02 0.50
N ASP A 633 2.77 0.30 1.39
CA ASP A 633 2.80 -0.24 2.75
C ASP A 633 1.59 0.23 3.57
N ALA A 634 1.16 1.48 3.40
CA ALA A 634 -0.10 1.99 3.95
C ALA A 634 -1.31 1.17 3.46
N LYS A 635 -1.43 0.99 2.13
CA LYS A 635 -2.51 0.20 1.50
C LYS A 635 -2.58 -1.21 2.06
N LEU A 636 -1.43 -1.89 2.17
CA LEU A 636 -1.33 -3.24 2.71
C LEU A 636 -1.83 -3.29 4.16
N LYS A 637 -1.37 -2.36 4.99
CA LYS A 637 -1.75 -2.31 6.41
C LYS A 637 -3.24 -2.04 6.61
N PHE A 638 -3.82 -1.11 5.86
CA PHE A 638 -5.27 -0.90 5.94
C PHE A 638 -6.08 -2.10 5.42
N SER A 639 -5.60 -2.81 4.40
CA SER A 639 -6.21 -4.07 3.95
C SER A 639 -6.20 -5.15 5.04
N GLU A 640 -5.07 -5.30 5.76
CA GLU A 640 -4.97 -6.22 6.92
C GLU A 640 -5.94 -5.83 8.04
N ALA A 641 -6.12 -4.53 8.30
CA ALA A 641 -7.08 -4.01 9.25
C ALA A 641 -8.54 -4.28 8.82
N ILE A 642 -8.88 -4.12 7.54
CA ILE A 642 -10.21 -4.45 6.98
C ILE A 642 -10.53 -5.94 7.16
N ILE A 643 -9.56 -6.83 6.93
CA ILE A 643 -9.76 -8.29 7.12
C ILE A 643 -10.17 -8.61 8.57
N LYS A 644 -9.61 -7.88 9.54
CA LYS A 644 -9.86 -8.07 10.97
C LYS A 644 -11.15 -7.41 11.43
N LEU A 645 -11.53 -6.28 10.84
CA LEU A 645 -12.75 -5.54 11.16
C LEU A 645 -13.44 -5.00 9.89
N PRO A 646 -14.13 -5.86 9.11
CA PRO A 646 -14.66 -5.52 7.78
C PRO A 646 -15.74 -4.43 7.74
N SER A 647 -16.39 -4.15 8.87
CA SER A 647 -17.49 -3.17 8.95
C SER A 647 -17.06 -1.79 9.44
N ALA A 648 -15.79 -1.60 9.83
CA ALA A 648 -15.33 -0.33 10.37
C ALA A 648 -15.08 0.71 9.28
N PHE A 649 -15.95 1.72 9.22
CA PHE A 649 -15.91 2.79 8.22
C PHE A 649 -14.57 3.53 8.17
N GLN A 650 -13.98 3.85 9.32
CA GLN A 650 -12.73 4.62 9.37
C GLN A 650 -11.56 3.89 8.69
N ILE A 651 -11.53 2.56 8.76
CA ILE A 651 -10.48 1.77 8.09
C ILE A 651 -10.66 1.85 6.57
N HIS A 652 -11.90 1.70 6.08
CA HIS A 652 -12.21 1.83 4.65
C HIS A 652 -11.85 3.22 4.13
N LEU A 653 -12.17 4.27 4.88
CA LEU A 653 -11.82 5.64 4.49
C LEU A 653 -10.30 5.80 4.31
N GLN A 654 -9.49 5.34 5.26
CA GLN A 654 -8.03 5.42 5.15
C GLN A 654 -7.48 4.51 4.05
N PHE A 655 -8.07 3.33 3.83
CA PHE A 655 -7.74 2.47 2.70
C PHE A 655 -7.98 3.17 1.36
N PHE A 656 -9.14 3.80 1.16
CA PHE A 656 -9.43 4.57 -0.05
C PHE A 656 -8.50 5.77 -0.23
N ARG A 657 -8.14 6.47 0.85
CA ARG A 657 -7.11 7.52 0.82
C ARG A 657 -5.77 6.93 0.34
N SER A 658 -5.32 5.80 0.88
CA SER A 658 -4.05 5.19 0.45
C SER A 658 -4.04 4.81 -1.04
N LEU A 659 -5.15 4.28 -1.57
CA LEU A 659 -5.30 3.97 -2.99
C LEU A 659 -5.23 5.22 -3.87
N TYR A 660 -5.81 6.33 -3.42
CA TYR A 660 -5.73 7.61 -4.11
C TYR A 660 -4.33 8.20 -4.17
N PHE A 661 -3.58 8.13 -3.07
CA PHE A 661 -2.16 8.51 -3.09
C PHE A 661 -1.38 7.62 -4.05
N LYS A 662 -1.61 6.30 -3.97
CA LYS A 662 -0.96 5.29 -4.82
C LYS A 662 -1.20 5.53 -6.31
N SER A 663 -2.42 5.90 -6.74
CA SER A 663 -2.72 6.18 -8.15
C SER A 663 -1.90 7.35 -8.73
N THR A 664 -1.38 8.22 -7.87
CA THR A 664 -0.60 9.40 -8.29
C THR A 664 0.88 9.09 -8.52
N VAL A 665 1.46 8.14 -7.78
CA VAL A 665 2.91 7.88 -7.74
C VAL A 665 3.36 6.65 -8.55
N ILE A 666 2.42 5.93 -9.17
CA ILE A 666 2.69 4.75 -10.02
C ILE A 666 3.14 5.16 -11.43
N LYS A 667 4.12 4.43 -11.98
CA LYS A 667 4.67 4.61 -13.35
C LYS A 667 3.66 4.24 -14.46
N ALA A 668 2.99 3.10 -14.37
CA ALA A 668 2.19 2.58 -15.48
C ALA A 668 0.99 3.52 -15.81
N PRO A 669 0.70 3.82 -17.09
CA PRO A 669 -0.36 4.75 -17.48
C PRO A 669 -1.77 4.21 -17.19
N ASN A 670 -1.97 2.89 -17.34
CA ASN A 670 -3.29 2.26 -17.19
C ASN A 670 -3.58 1.75 -15.77
N GLU A 671 -2.56 1.58 -14.92
CA GLU A 671 -2.77 1.12 -13.54
C GLU A 671 -3.53 2.12 -12.64
N PRO A 672 -3.23 3.43 -12.65
CA PRO A 672 -4.02 4.44 -11.96
C PRO A 672 -5.50 4.36 -12.33
N PHE A 673 -5.79 4.21 -13.62
CA PHE A 673 -7.15 4.09 -14.13
C PHE A 673 -7.87 2.87 -13.54
N ARG A 674 -7.22 1.70 -13.54
CA ARG A 674 -7.75 0.49 -12.90
C ARG A 674 -7.97 0.67 -11.40
N ILE A 675 -7.01 1.26 -10.70
CA ILE A 675 -7.11 1.53 -9.25
C ILE A 675 -8.30 2.44 -8.95
N LEU A 676 -8.49 3.51 -9.72
CA LEU A 676 -9.59 4.46 -9.54
C LEU A 676 -10.96 3.81 -9.81
N ASN A 677 -11.08 2.96 -10.83
CA ASN A 677 -12.31 2.21 -11.11
C ASN A 677 -12.65 1.18 -10.04
N VAL A 678 -11.63 0.45 -9.55
CA VAL A 678 -11.81 -0.47 -8.40
C VAL A 678 -12.31 0.31 -7.19
N LEU A 679 -11.76 1.50 -6.96
CA LEU A 679 -12.14 2.34 -5.85
C LEU A 679 -13.61 2.79 -5.95
N LEU A 680 -14.05 3.31 -7.10
CA LEU A 680 -15.45 3.68 -7.31
C LEU A 680 -16.40 2.48 -7.15
N THR A 681 -15.98 1.29 -7.60
CA THR A 681 -16.73 0.05 -7.40
C THR A 681 -16.84 -0.30 -5.91
N LEU A 682 -15.78 -0.14 -5.13
CA LEU A 682 -15.82 -0.39 -3.69
C LEU A 682 -16.69 0.64 -2.95
N VAL A 683 -16.68 1.90 -3.39
CA VAL A 683 -17.55 2.95 -2.83
C VAL A 683 -19.02 2.69 -3.17
N SER A 684 -19.34 2.30 -4.41
CA SER A 684 -20.72 2.07 -4.85
C SER A 684 -21.39 0.87 -4.16
N VAL A 685 -20.60 -0.14 -3.78
CA VAL A 685 -21.07 -1.33 -3.05
C VAL A 685 -21.11 -1.08 -1.52
N SER A 686 -20.58 0.05 -1.04
CA SER A 686 -20.65 0.43 0.38
C SER A 686 -22.06 0.86 0.80
N ARG A 687 -22.34 0.98 2.11
CA ARG A 687 -23.68 1.36 2.61
C ARG A 687 -24.08 2.76 2.13
N ALA A 688 -25.35 2.94 1.75
CA ALA A 688 -25.88 4.22 1.25
C ALA A 688 -25.62 5.41 2.20
N GLU A 689 -25.72 5.19 3.51
CA GLU A 689 -25.41 6.22 4.53
C GLU A 689 -23.94 6.66 4.47
N LEU A 690 -23.03 5.73 4.22
CA LEU A 690 -21.59 6.00 4.11
C LEU A 690 -21.27 6.75 2.82
N GLN A 691 -21.91 6.37 1.72
CA GLN A 691 -21.74 7.04 0.43
C GLN A 691 -22.03 8.54 0.52
N GLN A 692 -22.97 8.94 1.39
CA GLN A 692 -23.37 10.34 1.56
C GLN A 692 -22.50 11.15 2.54
N THR A 693 -21.48 10.52 3.15
CA THR A 693 -20.55 11.21 4.06
C THR A 693 -19.65 12.17 3.30
N THR A 694 -19.33 13.30 3.94
CA THR A 694 -18.49 14.35 3.35
C THR A 694 -17.12 13.80 2.94
N ASP A 695 -16.51 12.94 3.76
CA ASP A 695 -15.22 12.31 3.47
C ASP A 695 -15.23 11.44 2.20
N ILE A 696 -16.26 10.61 2.02
CA ILE A 696 -16.38 9.78 0.81
C ILE A 696 -16.69 10.65 -0.41
N GLN A 697 -17.63 11.58 -0.31
CA GLN A 697 -17.98 12.47 -1.45
C GLN A 697 -16.77 13.30 -1.90
N SER A 698 -15.95 13.76 -0.96
CA SER A 698 -14.68 14.45 -1.26
C SER A 698 -13.73 13.58 -2.08
N LEU A 699 -13.57 12.31 -1.68
CA LEU A 699 -12.73 11.36 -2.39
C LEU A 699 -13.29 11.01 -3.76
N VAL A 700 -14.60 10.75 -3.86
CA VAL A 700 -15.30 10.49 -5.11
C VAL A 700 -15.12 11.63 -6.10
N GLY A 701 -15.25 12.89 -5.65
CA GLY A 701 -14.98 14.06 -6.48
C GLY A 701 -13.55 14.08 -7.01
N LEU A 702 -12.56 13.84 -6.15
CA LEU A 702 -11.14 13.77 -6.56
C LEU A 702 -10.87 12.60 -7.52
N TYR A 703 -11.60 11.49 -7.40
CA TYR A 703 -11.42 10.32 -8.27
C TYR A 703 -11.98 10.57 -9.66
N HIS A 704 -13.20 11.08 -9.74
CA HIS A 704 -13.80 11.45 -11.02
C HIS A 704 -12.98 12.53 -11.73
N LEU A 705 -12.41 13.49 -11.00
CA LEU A 705 -11.46 14.47 -11.56
C LEU A 705 -10.22 13.79 -12.18
N LYS A 706 -9.62 12.82 -11.47
CA LYS A 706 -8.47 12.05 -11.99
C LYS A 706 -8.86 11.10 -13.14
N LEU A 707 -10.05 10.51 -13.11
CA LEU A 707 -10.55 9.64 -14.17
C LEU A 707 -10.81 10.44 -15.44
N ALA A 708 -11.43 11.62 -15.34
CA ALA A 708 -11.57 12.54 -16.45
C ALA A 708 -10.18 12.83 -17.07
N CYS A 709 -9.22 13.28 -16.25
CA CYS A 709 -7.85 13.51 -16.71
C CYS A 709 -7.25 12.26 -17.39
N SER A 710 -7.48 11.06 -16.84
CA SER A 710 -6.99 9.79 -17.39
C SER A 710 -7.63 9.46 -18.74
N HIS A 711 -8.94 9.63 -18.87
CA HIS A 711 -9.69 9.37 -20.10
C HIS A 711 -9.26 10.27 -21.26
N LEU A 712 -8.91 11.53 -20.99
CA LEU A 712 -8.50 12.46 -22.04
C LEU A 712 -7.02 12.33 -22.39
N PHE A 713 -6.14 12.27 -21.39
CA PHE A 713 -4.69 12.44 -21.60
C PHE A 713 -3.87 11.14 -21.56
N PHE A 714 -4.43 10.05 -21.05
CA PHE A 714 -3.68 8.81 -20.78
C PHE A 714 -4.35 7.54 -21.31
N SER A 715 -5.55 7.64 -21.88
CA SER A 715 -6.28 6.53 -22.50
C SER A 715 -5.79 6.26 -23.92
N ASP A 716 -5.69 4.98 -24.31
CA ASP A 716 -5.40 4.57 -25.70
C ASP A 716 -6.48 5.08 -26.69
N ARG A 717 -7.69 5.36 -26.19
CA ARG A 717 -8.80 5.94 -26.95
C ARG A 717 -9.38 7.12 -26.16
N PRO A 718 -8.89 8.34 -26.40
CA PRO A 718 -9.44 9.54 -25.77
C PRO A 718 -10.90 9.78 -26.16
N SER A 719 -11.72 10.20 -25.20
CA SER A 719 -13.15 10.49 -25.41
C SER A 719 -13.56 11.74 -24.64
N ILE A 720 -13.95 12.79 -25.36
CA ILE A 720 -14.43 14.05 -24.76
C ILE A 720 -15.75 13.82 -24.02
N GLU A 721 -16.64 13.01 -24.59
CA GLU A 721 -17.94 12.69 -23.95
C GLU A 721 -17.72 12.00 -22.59
N THR A 722 -16.79 11.05 -22.53
CA THR A 722 -16.46 10.36 -21.27
C THR A 722 -15.74 11.31 -20.30
N PHE A 723 -14.83 12.14 -20.79
CA PHE A 723 -14.17 13.18 -20.00
C PHE A 723 -15.16 14.15 -19.34
N GLU A 724 -16.13 14.66 -20.11
CA GLU A 724 -17.16 15.57 -19.60
C GLU A 724 -18.11 14.88 -18.61
N LYS A 725 -18.51 13.63 -18.90
CA LYS A 725 -19.35 12.85 -17.99
C LYS A 725 -18.68 12.65 -16.64
N GLU A 726 -17.41 12.24 -16.63
CA GLU A 726 -16.65 12.07 -15.38
C GLU A 726 -16.49 13.41 -14.65
N LEU A 727 -16.28 14.52 -15.37
CA LEU A 727 -16.23 15.85 -14.76
C LEU A 727 -17.55 16.29 -14.12
N ASP A 728 -18.69 15.98 -14.71
CA ASP A 728 -20.00 16.29 -14.12
C ASP A 728 -20.21 15.51 -12.82
N LEU A 729 -19.81 14.23 -12.78
CA LEU A 729 -19.82 13.43 -11.56
C LEU A 729 -18.87 13.99 -10.50
N ALA A 730 -17.68 14.47 -10.91
CA ALA A 730 -16.76 15.14 -10.00
C ALA A 730 -17.37 16.40 -9.39
N ARG A 731 -18.03 17.22 -10.22
CA ARG A 731 -18.70 18.46 -9.81
C ARG A 731 -19.80 18.19 -8.79
N GLU A 732 -20.70 17.26 -9.07
CA GLU A 732 -21.80 16.90 -8.16
C GLU A 732 -21.27 16.45 -6.80
N ALA A 733 -20.27 15.57 -6.79
CA ALA A 733 -19.65 15.09 -5.56
C ALA A 733 -18.97 16.21 -4.76
N PHE A 734 -18.24 17.12 -5.43
CA PHE A 734 -17.64 18.28 -4.79
C PHE A 734 -18.67 19.27 -4.24
N GLU A 735 -19.73 19.56 -4.98
CA GLU A 735 -20.83 20.44 -4.51
C GLU A 735 -21.49 19.86 -3.26
N ASN A 736 -21.71 18.54 -3.22
CA ASN A 736 -22.27 17.83 -2.07
C ASN A 736 -21.34 17.83 -0.84
N ALA A 737 -20.02 17.73 -1.05
CA ALA A 737 -19.04 17.69 0.03
C ALA A 737 -18.70 19.09 0.57
N LEU A 738 -18.28 20.00 -0.31
CA LEU A 738 -17.75 21.31 0.05
C LEU A 738 -18.81 22.26 0.61
N SER A 739 -20.09 22.06 0.25
CA SER A 739 -21.20 22.80 0.87
C SER A 739 -21.39 22.46 2.35
N LYS A 740 -20.99 21.26 2.79
CA LYS A 740 -21.07 20.82 4.19
C LYS A 740 -19.80 21.18 4.97
N ASP A 741 -18.63 20.97 4.36
CA ASP A 741 -17.33 21.29 4.94
C ASP A 741 -16.36 21.79 3.85
N PRO A 742 -16.05 23.09 3.77
CA PRO A 742 -15.11 23.62 2.80
C PRO A 742 -13.65 23.16 2.96
N THR A 743 -13.32 22.48 4.06
CA THR A 743 -11.95 22.05 4.40
C THR A 743 -11.68 20.56 4.19
N CYS A 744 -12.70 19.80 3.78
CA CYS A 744 -12.64 18.33 3.71
C CYS A 744 -11.63 17.77 2.69
N ILE A 745 -11.14 18.58 1.74
CA ILE A 745 -10.15 18.18 0.74
C ILE A 745 -8.73 18.73 0.99
N ASP A 746 -8.52 19.58 2.02
CA ASP A 746 -7.25 20.28 2.28
C ASP A 746 -6.06 19.30 2.36
N ASP A 747 -6.34 18.14 2.93
CA ASP A 747 -5.40 17.06 3.22
C ASP A 747 -5.09 16.15 2.03
N LEU A 748 -5.87 16.25 0.95
CA LEU A 748 -5.86 15.31 -0.18
C LEU A 748 -5.51 16.00 -1.50
N ILE A 749 -5.96 17.24 -1.70
CA ILE A 749 -5.83 17.97 -2.97
C ILE A 749 -4.38 18.16 -3.42
N ILE A 750 -3.43 18.16 -2.49
CA ILE A 750 -2.00 18.22 -2.81
C ILE A 750 -1.55 17.07 -3.72
N ASN A 751 -2.28 15.95 -3.70
CA ASN A 751 -2.04 14.82 -4.59
C ASN A 751 -2.64 15.00 -5.99
N SER A 752 -3.35 16.10 -6.25
CA SER A 752 -3.92 16.41 -7.55
C SER A 752 -3.45 17.71 -8.18
N ILE A 753 -2.62 18.49 -7.48
CA ILE A 753 -2.10 19.75 -8.02
C ILE A 753 -0.56 19.78 -8.04
N PRO A 754 0.05 20.60 -8.90
CA PRO A 754 1.48 20.92 -8.85
C PRO A 754 1.90 21.53 -7.51
N THR A 755 3.20 21.50 -7.23
CA THR A 755 3.74 21.85 -5.91
C THR A 755 3.54 23.33 -5.55
N LYS A 756 3.25 23.56 -4.27
CA LYS A 756 3.25 24.88 -3.63
C LYS A 756 4.63 25.31 -3.15
N HIS A 757 5.60 24.40 -3.12
CA HIS A 757 6.99 24.68 -2.73
C HIS A 757 7.84 25.05 -3.95
N VAL A 758 8.94 25.75 -3.70
CA VAL A 758 9.90 26.13 -4.73
C VAL A 758 11.19 25.35 -4.50
N TYR A 759 11.53 24.51 -5.47
CA TYR A 759 12.79 23.77 -5.53
C TYR A 759 13.67 24.45 -6.58
N PRO A 760 14.44 25.49 -6.18
CA PRO A 760 15.22 26.24 -7.14
C PRO A 760 16.25 25.33 -7.79
N PRO A 761 16.48 25.48 -9.10
CA PRO A 761 17.54 24.76 -9.80
C PRO A 761 18.88 25.08 -9.13
N ASN A 762 19.75 24.08 -9.02
CA ASN A 762 21.14 24.35 -8.64
C ASN A 762 21.84 25.08 -9.79
N LEU A 763 21.82 26.41 -9.72
CA LEU A 763 22.34 27.32 -10.74
C LEU A 763 23.80 27.07 -11.11
N LEU A 764 24.57 26.46 -10.20
CA LEU A 764 25.99 26.16 -10.40
C LEU A 764 26.26 24.65 -10.59
N SER A 765 25.21 23.83 -10.76
CA SER A 765 25.39 22.43 -11.15
C SER A 765 25.94 22.32 -12.57
N ILE A 766 26.91 21.45 -12.74
CA ILE A 766 27.66 21.23 -13.99
C ILE A 766 27.11 20.03 -14.78
N ALA A 767 26.45 19.09 -14.10
CA ALA A 767 25.85 17.92 -14.73
C ALA A 767 24.36 18.21 -15.05
N PRO A 768 23.88 17.95 -16.29
CA PRO A 768 22.46 17.77 -16.51
C PRO A 768 22.06 16.52 -15.71
N ILE A 769 21.35 16.72 -14.60
CA ILE A 769 20.67 15.61 -13.94
C ILE A 769 19.39 15.44 -14.73
N ASP A 770 19.39 14.51 -15.68
CA ASP A 770 18.15 14.12 -16.32
C ASP A 770 17.23 13.56 -15.21
N PRO A 771 16.06 14.18 -14.99
CA PRO A 771 15.15 13.72 -13.96
C PRO A 771 14.74 12.28 -14.27
N HIS A 772 14.64 11.47 -13.22
CA HIS A 772 14.15 10.10 -13.35
C HIS A 772 12.80 10.10 -14.09
N GLU A 773 12.60 9.19 -15.04
CA GLU A 773 11.41 9.13 -15.91
C GLU A 773 10.08 9.23 -15.13
N ARG A 774 9.97 8.50 -14.01
CA ARG A 774 8.81 8.57 -13.10
C ARG A 774 8.50 9.98 -12.58
N LEU A 775 9.52 10.82 -12.36
CA LEU A 775 9.36 12.21 -11.93
C LEU A 775 8.79 13.09 -13.02
N VAL A 776 9.21 12.88 -14.26
CA VAL A 776 8.64 13.57 -15.42
C VAL A 776 7.16 13.21 -15.58
N GLU A 777 6.83 11.92 -15.53
CA GLU A 777 5.45 11.43 -15.62
C GLU A 777 4.57 11.96 -14.48
N TYR A 778 5.06 11.94 -13.24
CA TYR A 778 4.37 12.49 -12.08
C TYR A 778 4.04 13.97 -12.29
N LYS A 779 5.03 14.79 -12.69
CA LYS A 779 4.82 16.23 -12.96
C LYS A 779 3.82 16.45 -14.10
N LYS A 780 3.91 15.65 -15.17
CA LYS A 780 2.98 15.70 -16.31
C LYS A 780 1.54 15.42 -15.89
N ARG A 781 1.31 14.39 -15.07
CA ARG A 781 -0.02 14.09 -14.50
C ARG A 781 -0.57 15.25 -13.68
N LYS A 782 0.23 15.84 -12.79
CA LYS A 782 -0.22 17.00 -11.98
C LYS A 782 -0.61 18.19 -12.84
N LEU A 783 0.14 18.46 -13.91
CA LEU A 783 -0.19 19.53 -14.84
C LEU A 783 -1.56 19.28 -15.50
N TYR A 784 -1.79 18.07 -15.99
CA TYR A 784 -3.03 17.72 -16.67
C TYR A 784 -4.22 17.69 -15.72
N GLU A 785 -4.05 17.20 -14.49
CA GLU A 785 -5.08 17.28 -13.46
C GLU A 785 -5.43 18.74 -13.10
N LEU A 786 -4.44 19.64 -13.06
CA LEU A 786 -4.68 21.08 -12.89
C LEU A 786 -5.44 21.69 -14.08
N LEU A 787 -5.12 21.32 -15.32
CA LEU A 787 -5.85 21.77 -16.51
C LEU A 787 -7.30 21.26 -16.49
N THR A 788 -7.52 19.99 -16.14
CA THR A 788 -8.84 19.39 -15.96
C THR A 788 -9.64 20.12 -14.87
N LEU A 789 -9.00 20.47 -13.75
CA LEU A 789 -9.63 21.24 -12.69
C LEU A 789 -10.03 22.65 -13.15
N ILE A 790 -9.17 23.35 -13.90
CA ILE A 790 -9.47 24.70 -14.38
C ILE A 790 -10.61 24.66 -15.41
N TYR A 791 -10.64 23.64 -16.27
CA TYR A 791 -11.75 23.40 -17.18
C TYR A 791 -13.08 23.19 -16.45
N LEU A 792 -13.08 22.42 -15.35
CA LEU A 792 -14.25 22.31 -14.48
C LEU A 792 -14.70 23.68 -13.95
N LEU A 793 -13.76 24.50 -13.47
CA LEU A 793 -14.05 25.82 -12.90
C LEU A 793 -14.59 26.85 -13.90
N GLU A 794 -14.37 26.68 -15.20
CA GLU A 794 -14.95 27.54 -16.24
C GLU A 794 -16.43 27.27 -16.48
N ARG A 795 -16.90 26.07 -16.12
CA ARG A 795 -18.30 25.63 -16.28
C ARG A 795 -19.11 25.76 -15.01
N VAL A 796 -18.51 26.30 -13.95
CA VAL A 796 -19.13 26.49 -12.63
C VAL A 796 -19.28 27.99 -12.36
N GLU A 797 -20.37 28.38 -11.70
CA GLU A 797 -20.61 29.77 -11.31
C GLU A 797 -19.47 30.32 -10.46
N SER A 798 -19.01 31.54 -10.79
CA SER A 798 -17.85 32.16 -10.15
C SER A 798 -18.03 32.49 -8.66
N GLN A 799 -19.28 32.49 -8.16
CA GLN A 799 -19.61 32.71 -6.74
C GLN A 799 -19.77 31.41 -5.95
N SER A 800 -19.62 30.25 -6.59
CA SER A 800 -19.77 28.95 -5.93
C SER A 800 -18.69 28.72 -4.86
N VAL A 801 -19.03 27.89 -3.87
CA VAL A 801 -18.07 27.40 -2.86
C VAL A 801 -16.92 26.65 -3.55
N LEU A 802 -17.24 25.89 -4.60
CA LEU A 802 -16.28 25.12 -5.39
C LEU A 802 -15.19 26.04 -6.00
N HIS A 803 -15.61 27.13 -6.64
CA HIS A 803 -14.66 28.11 -7.21
C HIS A 803 -13.78 28.75 -6.13
N THR A 804 -14.39 29.16 -5.01
CA THR A 804 -13.68 29.77 -3.88
C THR A 804 -12.61 28.83 -3.30
N VAL A 805 -12.98 27.56 -3.04
CA VAL A 805 -12.10 26.56 -2.43
C VAL A 805 -10.96 26.19 -3.38
N PHE A 806 -11.23 25.89 -4.66
CA PHE A 806 -10.17 25.51 -5.59
C PHE A 806 -9.28 26.69 -5.98
N GLN A 807 -9.80 27.92 -6.08
CA GLN A 807 -8.98 29.10 -6.32
C GLN A 807 -7.98 29.34 -5.19
N ARG A 808 -8.34 29.03 -3.93
CA ARG A 808 -7.41 29.02 -2.78
C ARG A 808 -6.22 28.11 -3.05
N PHE A 809 -6.44 26.88 -3.53
CA PHE A 809 -5.36 25.93 -3.82
C PHE A 809 -4.53 26.30 -5.06
N ILE A 810 -5.18 26.72 -6.15
CA ILE A 810 -4.49 27.16 -7.37
C ILE A 810 -3.56 28.34 -7.07
N SER A 811 -3.98 29.25 -6.18
CA SER A 811 -3.14 30.37 -5.77
C SER A 811 -1.89 29.97 -4.97
N GLN A 812 -1.85 28.77 -4.39
CA GLN A 812 -0.69 28.29 -3.64
C GLN A 812 0.41 27.72 -4.54
N ILE A 813 0.12 27.41 -5.81
CA ILE A 813 1.07 26.81 -6.74
C ILE A 813 2.21 27.80 -7.03
N GLN A 814 3.44 27.36 -6.81
CA GLN A 814 4.64 28.20 -7.00
C GLN A 814 5.56 27.71 -8.12
N GLN A 815 5.35 26.52 -8.65
CA GLN A 815 6.29 25.91 -9.58
C GLN A 815 5.60 25.01 -10.61
N ILE A 816 5.92 25.24 -11.89
CA ILE A 816 5.57 24.40 -13.03
C ILE A 816 6.85 24.16 -13.85
N ASP A 817 7.41 22.95 -13.75
CA ASP A 817 8.72 22.62 -14.34
C ASP A 817 8.65 21.93 -15.69
N ASN A 818 7.45 21.59 -16.16
CA ASN A 818 7.28 20.86 -17.40
C ASN A 818 5.91 21.16 -17.99
N PHE A 819 5.69 22.41 -18.39
CA PHE A 819 4.48 22.77 -19.10
C PHE A 819 4.54 22.25 -20.53
N GLU A 820 3.81 21.17 -20.80
CA GLU A 820 3.71 20.52 -22.10
C GLU A 820 2.22 20.35 -22.42
N ILE A 821 1.83 20.58 -23.68
CA ILE A 821 0.47 20.41 -24.16
C ILE A 821 0.42 19.14 -25.02
N SER A 822 -0.53 18.25 -24.76
CA SER A 822 -0.78 17.08 -25.62
C SER A 822 -1.63 17.43 -26.84
N GLU A 823 -1.65 16.57 -27.85
CA GLU A 823 -2.51 16.77 -29.02
C GLU A 823 -4.00 16.76 -28.64
N GLU A 824 -4.38 15.91 -27.68
CA GLU A 824 -5.75 15.78 -27.18
C GLU A 824 -6.25 17.04 -26.50
N PHE A 825 -5.35 17.84 -25.90
CA PHE A 825 -5.71 19.11 -25.27
C PHE A 825 -6.37 20.10 -26.23
N ALA A 826 -5.99 20.07 -27.52
CA ALA A 826 -6.59 20.95 -28.53
C ALA A 826 -8.11 20.77 -28.65
N SER A 827 -8.62 19.58 -28.31
CA SER A 827 -10.05 19.28 -28.36
C SER A 827 -10.89 20.03 -27.32
N ILE A 828 -10.29 20.41 -26.18
CA ILE A 828 -10.95 21.14 -25.09
C ILE A 828 -10.52 22.61 -25.00
N ASN A 829 -9.57 23.04 -25.84
CA ASN A 829 -8.98 24.38 -25.84
C ASN A 829 -8.91 24.96 -27.27
N ALA A 830 -9.99 24.84 -28.04
CA ALA A 830 -10.01 25.24 -29.45
C ALA A 830 -9.76 26.74 -29.69
N ASP A 831 -10.11 27.60 -28.72
CA ASP A 831 -10.01 29.06 -28.80
C ASP A 831 -8.93 29.68 -27.86
N ASN A 832 -8.08 28.83 -27.27
CA ASN A 832 -7.12 29.20 -26.21
C ASN A 832 -7.73 29.74 -24.90
N SER A 833 -9.07 29.76 -24.74
CA SER A 833 -9.72 30.31 -23.54
C SER A 833 -9.25 29.62 -22.25
N LEU A 834 -9.14 28.30 -22.26
CA LEU A 834 -8.68 27.50 -21.13
C LEU A 834 -7.21 27.82 -20.78
N LEU A 835 -6.34 28.00 -21.78
CA LEU A 835 -4.96 28.44 -21.54
C LEU A 835 -4.90 29.86 -20.98
N HIS A 836 -5.74 30.79 -21.47
CA HIS A 836 -5.80 32.15 -20.95
C HIS A 836 -6.18 32.15 -19.47
N SER A 837 -7.21 31.40 -19.12
CA SER A 837 -7.66 31.18 -17.74
C SER A 837 -6.60 30.50 -16.87
N PHE A 838 -5.91 29.49 -17.41
CA PHE A 838 -4.82 28.79 -16.73
C PHE A 838 -3.72 29.75 -16.27
N PHE A 839 -3.14 30.50 -17.21
CA PHE A 839 -2.09 31.46 -16.87
C PHE A 839 -2.63 32.63 -16.03
N GLY A 840 -3.88 33.05 -16.25
CA GLY A 840 -4.52 34.13 -15.49
C GLY A 840 -4.70 33.84 -14.00
N ARG A 841 -4.83 32.55 -13.62
CA ARG A 841 -5.02 32.11 -12.22
C ARG A 841 -3.71 31.91 -11.46
N LEU A 842 -2.58 31.71 -12.14
CA LEU A 842 -1.29 31.30 -11.56
C LEU A 842 -0.36 32.47 -11.20
N LYS A 843 -0.88 33.44 -10.42
CA LYS A 843 -0.16 34.70 -10.12
C LYS A 843 1.05 34.56 -9.18
N ASN A 844 1.18 33.43 -8.48
CA ASN A 844 2.20 33.21 -7.45
C ASN A 844 3.39 32.33 -7.91
N LEU A 845 3.46 31.99 -9.20
CA LEU A 845 4.57 31.23 -9.75
C LEU A 845 5.91 31.92 -9.55
N LYS A 846 6.90 31.14 -9.12
CA LYS A 846 8.32 31.51 -9.05
C LYS A 846 9.15 30.80 -10.12
N ILE A 847 8.75 29.60 -10.53
CA ILE A 847 9.40 28.79 -11.55
C ILE A 847 8.38 28.43 -12.63
N LEU A 848 8.72 28.70 -13.88
CA LEU A 848 7.95 28.31 -15.05
C LEU A 848 8.87 27.78 -16.14
N HIS A 849 8.65 26.54 -16.57
CA HIS A 849 9.27 25.97 -17.76
C HIS A 849 8.19 25.67 -18.79
N LEU A 850 8.26 26.39 -19.90
CA LEU A 850 7.43 26.19 -21.09
C LEU A 850 8.17 25.35 -22.12
N ASN A 851 7.57 24.23 -22.50
CA ASN A 851 7.88 23.50 -23.72
C ASN A 851 7.06 24.09 -24.89
N PRO A 852 7.16 23.56 -26.12
CA PRO A 852 6.59 24.21 -27.29
C PRO A 852 5.13 24.63 -27.11
N ILE A 853 4.88 25.93 -27.26
CA ILE A 853 3.57 26.59 -27.14
C ILE A 853 3.51 27.80 -28.06
N ASN A 854 2.32 28.09 -28.59
CA ASN A 854 2.05 29.33 -29.31
C ASN A 854 1.80 30.48 -28.34
N MET A 855 2.68 31.48 -28.34
CA MET A 855 2.60 32.63 -27.44
C MET A 855 1.72 33.73 -28.05
N ASP A 856 0.44 33.78 -27.67
CA ASP A 856 -0.45 34.88 -28.06
C ASP A 856 -0.37 36.09 -27.11
N HIS A 857 -1.08 37.17 -27.45
CA HIS A 857 -1.09 38.41 -26.67
C HIS A 857 -1.61 38.23 -25.23
N VAL A 858 -2.57 37.33 -25.01
CA VAL A 858 -3.21 37.12 -23.70
C VAL A 858 -2.29 36.30 -22.79
N ILE A 859 -1.75 35.19 -23.30
CA ILE A 859 -0.78 34.34 -22.59
C ILE A 859 0.46 35.17 -22.21
N SER A 860 1.00 35.92 -23.18
CA SER A 860 2.13 36.83 -23.00
C SER A 860 1.88 37.83 -21.86
N ASN A 861 0.70 38.48 -21.85
CA ASN A 861 0.33 39.43 -20.81
C ASN A 861 0.18 38.77 -19.43
N HIS A 862 -0.38 37.56 -19.34
CA HIS A 862 -0.50 36.86 -18.07
C HIS A 862 0.86 36.49 -17.48
N ILE A 863 1.73 35.88 -18.29
CA ILE A 863 3.09 35.50 -17.85
C ILE A 863 3.89 36.75 -17.46
N ALA A 864 3.82 37.83 -18.25
CA ALA A 864 4.52 39.08 -17.94
C ALA A 864 4.03 39.77 -16.64
N ASN A 865 2.83 39.43 -16.15
CA ASN A 865 2.29 39.98 -14.90
C ASN A 865 2.58 39.09 -13.67
N MET A 866 3.31 37.98 -13.83
CA MET A 866 3.72 37.10 -12.72
C MET A 866 4.89 37.71 -11.94
N SER A 867 4.64 38.77 -11.16
CA SER A 867 5.67 39.53 -10.43
C SER A 867 6.60 38.73 -9.51
N LYS A 868 6.22 37.51 -9.11
CA LYS A 868 7.04 36.61 -8.28
C LYS A 868 7.94 35.67 -9.07
N LEU A 869 7.85 35.67 -10.40
CA LEU A 869 8.61 34.79 -11.29
C LEU A 869 10.10 35.12 -11.20
N GLN A 870 10.91 34.08 -10.95
CA GLN A 870 12.37 34.19 -10.77
C GLN A 870 13.13 33.29 -11.75
N TYR A 871 12.57 32.16 -12.14
CA TYR A 871 13.20 31.20 -13.05
C TYR A 871 12.26 30.93 -14.22
N LEU A 872 12.72 31.25 -15.43
CA LEU A 872 11.95 31.07 -16.65
C LEU A 872 12.76 30.27 -17.67
N TYR A 873 12.15 29.20 -18.17
CA TYR A 873 12.67 28.37 -19.25
C TYR A 873 11.69 28.40 -20.41
N LEU A 874 12.19 28.76 -21.59
CA LEU A 874 11.43 28.85 -22.83
C LEU A 874 12.07 27.88 -23.81
N THR A 875 11.42 26.75 -24.09
CA THR A 875 11.93 25.72 -25.00
C THR A 875 10.96 25.55 -26.16
N GLY A 876 11.37 25.90 -27.38
CA GLY A 876 10.54 25.80 -28.58
C GLY A 876 9.28 26.68 -28.59
N VAL A 877 9.30 27.80 -27.85
CA VAL A 877 8.17 28.73 -27.78
C VAL A 877 8.05 29.53 -29.08
N ASN A 878 6.85 29.53 -29.67
CA ASN A 878 6.57 30.24 -30.91
C ASN A 878 6.03 31.66 -30.64
N PHE A 879 6.81 32.68 -31.02
CA PHE A 879 6.45 34.11 -30.86
C PHE A 879 5.81 34.74 -32.10
N LEU A 880 5.66 34.01 -33.22
CA LEU A 880 5.06 34.53 -34.45
C LEU A 880 3.65 35.12 -34.29
N PRO A 881 2.78 34.61 -33.39
CA PRO A 881 1.45 35.19 -33.17
C PRO A 881 1.45 36.63 -32.60
N LEU A 882 2.59 37.15 -32.13
CA LEU A 882 2.68 38.51 -31.57
C LEU A 882 2.97 39.54 -32.68
N ALA A 883 2.17 40.61 -32.74
CA ALA A 883 2.27 41.66 -33.77
C ALA A 883 3.66 42.33 -33.92
N ASN A 884 4.47 42.36 -32.85
CA ASN A 884 5.84 42.90 -32.83
C ASN A 884 6.87 41.82 -32.45
N LYS A 885 6.54 40.54 -32.70
CA LYS A 885 7.32 39.35 -32.28
C LYS A 885 7.63 39.37 -30.76
N SER A 886 8.70 38.69 -30.35
CA SER A 886 9.13 38.48 -28.96
C SER A 886 9.39 39.74 -28.12
N ASN A 887 9.65 40.90 -28.74
CA ASN A 887 10.00 42.16 -28.05
C ASN A 887 8.96 42.59 -27.01
N THR A 888 7.69 42.65 -27.42
CA THR A 888 6.60 43.11 -26.53
C THR A 888 6.45 42.25 -25.28
N PHE A 889 6.70 40.95 -25.42
CA PHE A 889 6.72 40.00 -24.30
C PHE A 889 7.91 40.28 -23.37
N PHE A 890 9.15 40.27 -23.88
CA PHE A 890 10.34 40.45 -23.04
C PHE A 890 10.40 41.81 -22.36
N LYS A 891 9.95 42.88 -23.03
CA LYS A 891 9.88 44.22 -22.42
C LYS A 891 8.96 44.23 -21.19
N SER A 892 7.76 43.65 -21.33
CA SER A 892 6.79 43.60 -20.24
C SER A 892 7.23 42.65 -19.14
N LEU A 893 7.72 41.47 -19.52
CA LEU A 893 8.22 40.44 -18.60
C LEU A 893 9.36 40.96 -17.72
N LEU A 894 10.43 41.48 -18.34
CA LEU A 894 11.61 41.92 -17.59
C LEU A 894 11.38 43.23 -16.83
N GLY A 895 10.42 44.06 -17.25
CA GLY A 895 10.01 45.24 -16.49
C GLY A 895 9.26 44.90 -15.20
N ASN A 896 8.48 43.81 -15.21
CA ASN A 896 7.62 43.41 -14.09
C ASN A 896 8.23 42.31 -13.20
N CYS A 897 9.11 41.46 -13.75
CA CYS A 897 9.66 40.28 -13.09
C CYS A 897 11.16 40.45 -12.84
N LYS A 898 11.62 40.10 -11.63
CA LYS A 898 13.05 40.08 -11.29
C LYS A 898 13.61 38.67 -11.49
N LEU A 899 13.89 38.32 -12.75
CA LEU A 899 14.42 37.00 -13.09
C LEU A 899 15.86 36.82 -12.58
N VAL A 900 16.09 35.66 -11.97
CA VAL A 900 17.39 35.14 -11.53
C VAL A 900 17.98 34.23 -12.63
N GLN A 901 17.12 33.45 -13.30
CA GLN A 901 17.50 32.64 -14.45
C GLN A 901 16.54 32.86 -15.61
N LEU A 902 17.12 33.01 -16.80
CA LEU A 902 16.41 32.99 -18.07
C LEU A 902 17.12 32.01 -19.01
N SER A 903 16.42 30.96 -19.42
CA SER A 903 16.89 29.97 -20.40
C SER A 903 15.98 30.01 -21.62
N ILE A 904 16.56 30.21 -22.80
CA ILE A 904 15.84 30.24 -24.07
C ILE A 904 16.50 29.24 -25.01
N ASN A 905 15.74 28.21 -25.37
CA ASN A 905 16.20 27.07 -26.14
C ASN A 905 15.28 26.90 -27.35
N ASP A 906 15.86 26.69 -28.53
CA ASP A 906 15.11 26.38 -29.76
C ASP A 906 13.99 27.40 -30.10
N CYS A 907 14.17 28.68 -29.73
CA CYS A 907 13.20 29.73 -30.01
C CYS A 907 13.71 30.64 -31.15
N GLU A 908 12.79 31.08 -32.01
CA GLU A 908 13.09 32.10 -33.02
C GLU A 908 13.13 33.50 -32.38
N LEU A 909 14.34 34.07 -32.30
CA LEU A 909 14.56 35.43 -31.79
C LEU A 909 14.99 36.35 -32.95
N ASP A 910 14.81 37.66 -32.77
CA ASP A 910 15.25 38.67 -33.72
C ASP A 910 15.98 39.85 -33.06
N GLU A 911 16.45 40.80 -33.88
CA GLU A 911 17.21 41.97 -33.43
C GLU A 911 16.44 42.90 -32.46
N ASN A 912 15.10 42.83 -32.46
CA ASN A 912 14.25 43.67 -31.65
C ASN A 912 13.85 42.99 -30.32
N THR A 913 14.08 41.68 -30.16
CA THR A 913 13.69 40.86 -28.98
C THR A 913 13.94 41.53 -27.62
N PHE A 914 15.12 42.12 -27.40
CA PHE A 914 15.49 42.72 -26.10
C PHE A 914 15.52 44.26 -26.12
N LYS A 915 15.01 44.86 -27.20
CA LYS A 915 15.07 46.31 -27.39
C LYS A 915 14.29 47.02 -26.28
N TRP A 916 14.93 48.00 -25.64
CA TRP A 916 14.39 48.77 -24.51
C TRP A 916 14.21 48.01 -23.19
N CYS A 917 14.75 46.80 -23.05
CA CYS A 917 14.72 46.07 -21.77
C CYS A 917 16.07 45.51 -21.31
N PHE A 918 17.18 45.91 -21.96
CA PHE A 918 18.52 45.47 -21.59
C PHE A 918 18.89 45.79 -20.14
N GLU A 919 18.47 46.95 -19.61
CA GLU A 919 18.80 47.38 -18.24
C GLU A 919 18.22 46.45 -17.15
N HIS A 920 17.14 45.73 -17.47
CA HIS A 920 16.48 44.80 -16.57
C HIS A 920 17.16 43.42 -16.50
N LEU A 921 18.13 43.14 -17.38
CA LEU A 921 18.90 41.89 -17.35
C LEU A 921 19.94 41.84 -16.20
N ASN A 922 20.09 42.93 -15.46
CA ASN A 922 21.07 43.06 -14.38
C ASN A 922 20.81 42.12 -13.19
N SER A 923 19.59 41.60 -13.02
CA SER A 923 19.23 40.66 -11.96
C SER A 923 19.62 39.22 -12.26
N LEU A 924 19.94 38.90 -13.52
CA LEU A 924 20.24 37.53 -13.94
C LEU A 924 21.58 37.03 -13.36
N VAL A 925 21.51 35.85 -12.77
CA VAL A 925 22.65 35.06 -12.29
C VAL A 925 23.00 33.95 -13.29
N SER A 926 21.99 33.42 -14.00
CA SER A 926 22.17 32.45 -15.08
C SER A 926 21.44 32.92 -16.34
N PHE A 927 22.15 32.91 -17.47
CA PHE A 927 21.57 33.21 -18.78
C PHE A 927 21.99 32.14 -19.78
N GLU A 928 21.01 31.54 -20.43
CA GLU A 928 21.22 30.42 -21.35
C GLU A 928 20.50 30.70 -22.68
N LEU A 929 21.26 30.60 -23.77
CA LEU A 929 20.76 30.62 -25.15
C LEU A 929 21.28 29.36 -25.85
N VAL A 930 20.38 28.46 -26.23
CA VAL A 930 20.72 27.22 -26.93
C VAL A 930 19.98 27.19 -28.26
N ASN A 931 20.72 27.02 -29.36
CA ASN A 931 20.16 26.92 -30.71
C ASN A 931 19.18 28.06 -31.07
N CYS A 932 19.51 29.29 -30.65
CA CYS A 932 18.73 30.50 -30.95
C CYS A 932 19.49 31.38 -31.95
N GLN A 933 18.76 32.05 -32.85
CA GLN A 933 19.31 33.03 -33.78
C GLN A 933 19.28 34.41 -33.11
N LEU A 934 20.44 34.98 -32.78
CA LEU A 934 20.52 36.29 -32.15
C LEU A 934 21.72 37.07 -32.73
N PRO A 935 21.49 38.23 -33.38
CA PRO A 935 22.57 39.00 -33.98
C PRO A 935 23.61 39.46 -32.95
N ASP A 936 24.88 39.43 -33.37
CA ASP A 936 26.05 39.80 -32.57
C ASP A 936 25.92 41.15 -31.85
N VAL A 937 25.33 42.15 -32.52
CA VAL A 937 25.12 43.50 -31.98
C VAL A 937 24.24 43.48 -30.73
N VAL A 938 23.20 42.64 -30.73
CA VAL A 938 22.27 42.50 -29.59
C VAL A 938 22.95 41.78 -28.44
N LEU A 939 23.69 40.70 -28.73
CA LEU A 939 24.44 39.95 -27.72
C LEU A 939 25.46 40.84 -26.99
N LEU A 940 26.12 41.76 -27.70
CA LEU A 940 27.02 42.75 -27.09
C LEU A 940 26.27 43.73 -26.17
N GLN A 941 25.07 44.18 -26.55
CA GLN A 941 24.25 45.04 -25.69
C GLN A 941 23.78 44.31 -24.42
N ILE A 942 23.41 43.03 -24.54
CA ILE A 942 23.10 42.17 -23.40
C ILE A 942 24.31 42.09 -22.45
N SER A 943 25.50 41.82 -22.98
CA SER A 943 26.72 41.65 -22.15
C SER A 943 27.05 42.86 -21.27
N LYS A 944 26.70 44.07 -21.70
CA LYS A 944 26.95 45.31 -20.92
C LYS A 944 26.07 45.43 -19.68
N ASN A 945 24.95 44.72 -19.65
CA ASN A 945 23.93 44.84 -18.61
C ASN A 945 23.84 43.61 -17.69
N LEU A 946 24.61 42.55 -17.93
CA LEU A 946 24.65 41.33 -17.11
C LEU A 946 25.56 41.49 -15.88
N SER A 947 25.17 42.32 -14.91
CA SER A 947 26.03 42.62 -13.76
C SER A 947 26.13 41.50 -12.71
N ASN A 948 25.14 40.62 -12.56
CA ASN A 948 25.17 39.58 -11.52
C ASN A 948 25.45 38.17 -12.08
N ILE A 949 25.83 38.07 -13.35
CA ILE A 949 25.96 36.80 -14.05
C ILE A 949 27.09 35.95 -13.47
N LYS A 950 26.79 34.67 -13.25
CA LYS A 950 27.74 33.63 -12.82
C LYS A 950 27.80 32.47 -13.81
N LYS A 951 26.67 32.14 -14.45
CA LYS A 951 26.57 31.08 -15.45
C LYS A 951 26.12 31.66 -16.78
N LEU A 952 26.90 31.41 -17.82
CA LEU A 952 26.56 31.76 -19.19
C LEU A 952 26.66 30.53 -20.09
N VAL A 953 25.56 30.18 -20.75
CA VAL A 953 25.50 29.07 -21.72
C VAL A 953 25.08 29.64 -23.06
N LEU A 954 25.94 29.55 -24.05
CA LEU A 954 25.68 29.96 -25.43
C LEU A 954 26.04 28.78 -26.32
N LYS A 955 25.07 27.97 -26.75
CA LYS A 955 25.34 26.70 -27.46
C LYS A 955 24.70 26.66 -28.84
N GLN A 956 25.30 25.84 -29.71
CA GLN A 956 24.71 25.45 -30.99
C GLN A 956 24.33 26.65 -31.88
N SER A 957 25.12 27.72 -31.82
CA SER A 957 24.88 28.92 -32.63
C SER A 957 25.84 28.97 -33.82
N LYS A 958 25.30 29.38 -34.97
CA LYS A 958 26.06 29.68 -36.19
C LYS A 958 26.34 31.17 -36.36
N GLU A 959 25.82 32.03 -35.47
CA GLU A 959 25.93 33.48 -35.64
C GLU A 959 27.07 34.09 -34.80
N PHE A 960 27.46 33.44 -33.70
CA PHE A 960 28.44 34.01 -32.78
C PHE A 960 29.85 34.01 -33.37
N THR A 961 30.45 35.20 -33.45
CA THR A 961 31.82 35.39 -33.95
C THR A 961 32.83 35.59 -32.82
N ASP A 962 34.12 35.32 -33.10
CA ASP A 962 35.22 35.55 -32.14
C ASP A 962 35.24 36.99 -31.61
N SER A 963 35.09 37.97 -32.50
CA SER A 963 35.11 39.40 -32.14
C SER A 963 34.06 39.71 -31.07
N THR A 964 32.85 39.20 -31.28
CA THR A 964 31.71 39.42 -30.40
C THR A 964 31.85 38.69 -29.07
N ILE A 965 32.22 37.41 -29.09
CA ILE A 965 32.41 36.63 -27.87
C ILE A 965 33.59 37.16 -27.04
N CYS A 966 34.70 37.55 -27.66
CA CYS A 966 35.82 38.19 -26.96
C CYS A 966 35.37 39.47 -26.25
N GLN A 967 34.67 40.36 -26.96
CA GLN A 967 34.20 41.61 -26.37
C GLN A 967 33.15 41.37 -25.27
N LEU A 968 32.27 40.39 -25.44
CA LEU A 968 31.34 39.95 -24.41
C LEU A 968 32.09 39.51 -23.15
N LEU A 969 33.09 38.65 -23.29
CA LEU A 969 33.89 38.16 -22.17
C LEU A 969 34.59 39.31 -21.43
N ILE A 970 35.16 40.28 -22.17
CA ILE A 970 35.78 41.47 -21.58
C ILE A 970 34.74 42.28 -20.77
N ASN A 971 33.54 42.49 -21.33
CA ASN A 971 32.47 43.26 -20.67
C ASN A 971 32.01 42.63 -19.34
N LEU A 972 32.08 41.30 -19.21
CA LEU A 972 31.64 40.57 -18.01
C LEU A 972 32.64 40.61 -16.84
N LYS A 973 33.86 41.16 -17.01
CA LYS A 973 34.79 41.51 -15.93
C LYS A 973 35.03 40.41 -14.86
N SER A 974 35.44 39.20 -15.25
CA SER A 974 35.79 38.10 -14.32
C SER A 974 34.66 37.56 -13.43
N ARG A 975 33.39 37.76 -13.81
CA ARG A 975 32.22 37.37 -12.99
C ARG A 975 31.78 35.92 -13.18
N LEU A 976 32.19 35.29 -14.28
CA LEU A 976 31.73 33.95 -14.64
C LEU A 976 32.40 32.87 -13.79
N GLU A 977 31.58 31.97 -13.26
CA GLU A 977 32.00 30.71 -12.64
C GLU A 977 31.79 29.54 -13.62
N ILE A 978 30.79 29.61 -14.50
CA ILE A 978 30.45 28.57 -15.47
C ILE A 978 30.29 29.21 -16.85
N LEU A 979 31.06 28.72 -17.83
CA LEU A 979 30.91 29.09 -19.23
C LEU A 979 30.78 27.84 -20.10
N ASN A 980 29.78 27.82 -20.97
CA ASN A 980 29.61 26.77 -21.96
C ASN A 980 29.34 27.38 -23.34
N LEU A 981 30.28 27.15 -24.26
CA LEU A 981 30.20 27.62 -25.65
C LEU A 981 30.13 26.47 -26.67
N ASN A 982 29.72 25.27 -26.24
CA ASN A 982 29.75 24.08 -27.11
C ASN A 982 28.99 24.29 -28.42
N ASP A 983 29.53 23.70 -29.48
CA ASP A 983 28.93 23.67 -30.81
C ASP A 983 28.65 25.07 -31.39
N CYS A 984 29.41 26.10 -30.95
CA CYS A 984 29.44 27.39 -31.63
C CYS A 984 30.37 27.31 -32.84
N PHE A 985 29.79 27.22 -34.04
CA PHE A 985 30.49 26.76 -35.24
C PHE A 985 31.56 27.73 -35.78
N ASN A 986 31.45 29.02 -35.45
CA ASN A 986 32.32 30.08 -35.97
C ASN A 986 33.38 30.58 -34.97
N LEU A 987 33.50 29.94 -33.80
CA LEU A 987 34.50 30.33 -32.79
C LEU A 987 35.82 29.58 -32.99
N THR A 988 36.93 30.30 -32.91
CA THR A 988 38.30 29.81 -33.14
C THR A 988 39.19 30.01 -31.90
N ASP A 989 40.48 29.69 -32.03
CA ASP A 989 41.51 29.89 -31.00
C ASP A 989 41.59 31.32 -30.42
N LYS A 990 41.07 32.34 -31.13
CA LYS A 990 41.13 33.74 -30.71
C LYS A 990 40.47 34.02 -29.36
N ILE A 991 39.46 33.23 -28.96
CA ILE A 991 38.76 33.44 -27.69
C ILE A 991 39.59 33.00 -26.47
N VAL A 992 40.61 32.17 -26.67
CA VAL A 992 41.34 31.49 -25.59
C VAL A 992 42.17 32.46 -24.75
N SER A 993 42.91 33.37 -25.38
CA SER A 993 43.70 34.38 -24.67
C SER A 993 42.80 35.28 -23.83
N VAL A 994 41.71 35.77 -24.43
CA VAL A 994 40.74 36.64 -23.75
C VAL A 994 40.09 35.94 -22.56
N LEU A 995 39.77 34.65 -22.70
CA LEU A 995 39.25 33.81 -21.61
C LEU A 995 40.22 33.76 -20.43
N ILE A 996 41.48 33.41 -20.68
CA ILE A 996 42.52 33.26 -19.65
C ILE A 996 42.76 34.60 -18.93
N ASP A 997 42.85 35.69 -19.69
CA ASP A 997 43.18 37.02 -19.15
C ASP A 997 42.03 37.63 -18.33
N ASN A 998 40.77 37.39 -18.72
CA ASN A 998 39.62 38.10 -18.14
C ASN A 998 38.80 37.26 -17.15
N HIS A 999 38.83 35.92 -17.22
CA HIS A 999 38.01 35.04 -16.36
C HIS A 999 38.82 33.92 -15.65
N PRO A 1000 39.89 34.25 -14.91
CA PRO A 1000 40.70 33.25 -14.19
C PRO A 1000 39.93 32.47 -13.10
N LYS A 1001 38.75 32.94 -12.69
CA LYS A 1001 37.93 32.36 -11.61
C LYS A 1001 36.88 31.35 -12.07
N LEU A 1002 36.91 30.96 -13.35
CA LEU A 1002 36.03 29.89 -13.84
C LEU A 1002 36.20 28.63 -12.98
N LYS A 1003 35.11 27.89 -12.80
CA LYS A 1003 35.07 26.57 -12.15
C LYS A 1003 34.70 25.47 -13.14
N TYR A 1004 33.98 25.85 -14.20
CA TYR A 1004 33.64 24.98 -15.32
C TYR A 1004 33.76 25.72 -16.64
N LEU A 1005 34.40 25.07 -17.61
CA LEU A 1005 34.54 25.56 -18.96
C LEU A 1005 34.34 24.42 -19.96
N SER A 1006 33.36 24.58 -20.84
CA SER A 1006 33.07 23.64 -21.91
C SER A 1006 33.16 24.34 -23.26
N LEU A 1007 34.08 23.84 -24.10
CA LEU A 1007 34.47 24.43 -25.38
C LEU A 1007 34.60 23.35 -26.46
N ALA A 1008 33.55 22.55 -26.67
CA ALA A 1008 33.46 21.64 -27.80
C ALA A 1008 33.25 22.44 -29.10
N LEU A 1009 34.31 23.13 -29.53
CA LEU A 1009 34.33 24.02 -30.68
C LEU A 1009 34.97 23.31 -31.89
N PRO A 1010 34.36 23.37 -33.08
CA PRO A 1010 34.91 22.70 -34.26
C PRO A 1010 36.29 23.22 -34.71
N LEU A 1011 36.62 24.47 -34.41
CA LEU A 1011 37.82 25.17 -34.93
C LEU A 1011 38.89 25.43 -33.84
N LEU A 1012 38.84 24.73 -32.71
CA LEU A 1012 39.79 24.90 -31.60
C LEU A 1012 40.98 23.94 -31.74
N SER A 1013 42.20 24.49 -31.81
CA SER A 1013 43.43 23.70 -31.98
C SER A 1013 43.87 22.97 -30.71
N GLU A 1014 44.67 21.92 -30.86
CA GLU A 1014 45.27 21.18 -29.73
C GLU A 1014 46.24 22.04 -28.90
N GLU A 1015 46.89 23.03 -29.52
CA GLU A 1015 47.75 23.99 -28.81
C GLU A 1015 46.92 24.86 -27.85
N SER A 1016 45.78 25.37 -28.31
CA SER A 1016 44.82 26.10 -27.48
C SER A 1016 44.27 25.28 -26.33
N LYS A 1017 43.92 24.01 -26.58
CA LYS A 1017 43.47 23.08 -25.51
C LYS A 1017 44.55 22.87 -24.46
N SER A 1018 45.80 22.73 -24.90
CA SER A 1018 46.96 22.60 -24.00
C SER A 1018 47.17 23.87 -23.17
N LYS A 1019 47.06 25.06 -23.78
CA LYS A 1019 47.15 26.36 -23.07
C LYS A 1019 46.04 26.55 -22.04
N LEU A 1020 44.80 26.19 -22.37
CA LEU A 1020 43.68 26.21 -21.43
C LEU A 1020 43.90 25.26 -20.26
N THR A 1021 44.33 24.03 -20.53
CA THR A 1021 44.61 23.02 -19.50
C THR A 1021 45.75 23.45 -18.56
N ALA A 1022 46.78 24.10 -19.10
CA ALA A 1022 47.88 24.63 -18.31
C ALA A 1022 47.48 25.83 -17.42
N SER A 1023 46.57 26.67 -17.93
CA SER A 1023 46.13 27.89 -17.24
C SER A 1023 45.03 27.62 -16.19
N TYR A 1024 44.20 26.60 -16.42
CA TYR A 1024 43.05 26.23 -15.59
C TYR A 1024 43.24 24.87 -14.90
N LYS A 1025 44.22 24.80 -13.99
CA LYS A 1025 44.67 23.55 -13.34
C LYS A 1025 43.65 22.88 -12.40
N HIS A 1026 42.59 23.59 -12.00
CA HIS A 1026 41.60 23.14 -11.00
C HIS A 1026 40.15 23.20 -11.53
N ILE A 1027 39.96 23.19 -12.85
CA ILE A 1027 38.66 23.35 -13.51
C ILE A 1027 38.26 22.06 -14.22
N HIS A 1028 36.96 21.76 -14.24
CA HIS A 1028 36.41 20.77 -15.15
C HIS A 1028 36.39 21.33 -16.58
N LEU A 1029 37.40 20.96 -17.38
CA LEU A 1029 37.52 21.28 -18.79
C LEU A 1029 36.94 20.15 -19.64
N LEU A 1030 35.95 20.46 -20.47
CA LEU A 1030 35.33 19.48 -21.35
C LEU A 1030 35.54 19.88 -22.82
N PHE A 1031 36.43 19.14 -23.48
CA PHE A 1031 36.69 19.23 -24.93
C PHE A 1031 36.08 18.00 -25.59
N ALA A 1032 34.75 17.97 -25.76
CA ALA A 1032 34.11 16.84 -26.43
C ALA A 1032 34.47 16.82 -27.92
N LYS A 1033 34.67 15.63 -28.51
CA LYS A 1033 34.68 15.48 -29.98
C LYS A 1033 33.29 15.87 -30.50
N PRO A 1034 33.19 16.56 -31.65
CA PRO A 1034 31.90 16.93 -32.22
C PRO A 1034 31.04 15.68 -32.37
N LYS A 1035 29.87 15.65 -31.72
CA LYS A 1035 28.86 14.64 -32.05
C LYS A 1035 28.43 14.93 -33.48
N THR A 1036 28.60 13.96 -34.38
CA THR A 1036 27.93 13.98 -35.68
C THR A 1036 26.43 13.95 -35.45
N ILE A 1037 25.81 15.12 -35.42
CA ILE A 1037 24.35 15.26 -35.41
C ILE A 1037 23.92 15.15 -36.86
N SER A 1038 23.28 14.03 -37.21
CA SER A 1038 22.49 13.93 -38.43
C SER A 1038 21.35 14.95 -38.32
N PHE A 1039 21.34 15.94 -39.21
CA PHE A 1039 20.17 16.79 -39.44
C PHE A 1039 19.02 15.88 -39.90
N SER A 1040 18.10 15.52 -39.00
CA SER A 1040 16.78 15.09 -39.43
C SER A 1040 16.07 16.33 -39.94
N LYS A 1041 15.91 16.42 -41.27
CA LYS A 1041 14.89 17.27 -41.87
C LYS A 1041 13.57 17.02 -41.14
N SER A 1042 12.81 18.10 -40.95
CA SER A 1042 11.37 18.08 -40.71
C SER A 1042 10.71 16.88 -41.38
N ASN A 1043 10.36 15.86 -40.59
CA ASN A 1043 9.48 14.80 -41.07
C ASN A 1043 8.06 15.24 -40.80
N SER A 1044 7.41 15.59 -41.90
CA SER A 1044 5.98 15.40 -42.12
C SER A 1044 5.45 14.16 -41.39
N PHE A 1045 4.26 14.31 -40.79
CA PHE A 1045 3.32 13.24 -40.46
C PHE A 1045 3.49 11.99 -41.35
N SER A 1046 3.89 10.86 -40.76
CA SER A 1046 3.34 9.52 -41.04
C SER A 1046 4.20 8.40 -40.42
N SER A 1047 3.49 7.45 -39.79
CA SER A 1047 3.89 6.07 -39.43
C SER A 1047 4.98 5.85 -38.37
N PHE A 1048 4.55 5.65 -37.12
CA PHE A 1048 5.25 4.77 -36.18
C PHE A 1048 4.60 3.39 -36.22
N ASN A 1049 5.32 2.41 -36.78
CA ASN A 1049 5.00 0.99 -36.64
C ASN A 1049 5.87 0.39 -35.51
N ASN A 1050 5.16 -0.20 -34.54
CA ASN A 1050 5.51 -1.36 -33.71
C ASN A 1050 6.95 -1.52 -33.22
N LEU A 1051 7.19 -1.10 -31.98
CA LEU A 1051 8.14 -1.73 -31.06
C LEU A 1051 7.34 -2.40 -29.93
N THR A 1052 6.79 -3.57 -30.22
CA THR A 1052 6.20 -4.48 -29.22
C THR A 1052 7.30 -5.40 -28.70
N HIS A 1053 7.92 -5.06 -27.58
CA HIS A 1053 8.48 -6.01 -26.62
C HIS A 1053 8.64 -5.29 -25.27
N GLN A 1054 7.54 -5.21 -24.52
CA GLN A 1054 7.59 -4.94 -23.08
C GLN A 1054 7.90 -6.25 -22.37
N GLU A 1055 9.17 -6.44 -21.98
CA GLU A 1055 9.49 -7.40 -20.92
C GLU A 1055 8.92 -6.87 -19.60
N TYR A 1056 7.81 -7.46 -19.16
CA TYR A 1056 7.27 -7.24 -17.84
C TYR A 1056 8.22 -7.88 -16.81
N VAL A 1057 9.11 -7.07 -16.24
CA VAL A 1057 9.78 -7.45 -14.99
C VAL A 1057 8.74 -7.31 -13.87
N LEU A 1058 8.10 -8.43 -13.53
CA LEU A 1058 7.32 -8.58 -12.31
C LEU A 1058 8.24 -8.30 -11.12
N THR A 1059 8.14 -7.10 -10.55
CA THR A 1059 8.85 -6.77 -9.32
C THR A 1059 8.11 -7.40 -8.13
N TYR A 1060 8.89 -7.91 -7.17
CA TYR A 1060 8.45 -8.70 -6.01
C TYR A 1060 7.35 -8.05 -5.12
N LYS A 1061 7.04 -6.75 -5.33
CA LYS A 1061 5.93 -6.04 -4.68
C LYS A 1061 4.55 -6.44 -5.18
N SER A 1062 4.40 -6.91 -6.42
CA SER A 1062 3.10 -7.35 -6.97
C SER A 1062 2.59 -8.68 -6.40
N LEU A 1063 3.40 -9.38 -5.62
CA LEU A 1063 3.07 -10.67 -5.01
C LEU A 1063 2.56 -10.57 -3.57
N ARG A 1064 2.64 -9.38 -2.95
CA ARG A 1064 2.27 -9.17 -1.54
C ARG A 1064 0.99 -8.35 -1.33
N SER A 1065 0.50 -7.63 -2.35
CA SER A 1065 -0.83 -6.98 -2.38
C SER A 1065 -1.88 -7.85 -3.02
#